data_AF-A0A2D5AU89-F1
#
_entry.id   AF-A0A2D5AU89-F1
#
_cell.length_a   1.000
_cell.length_b   1.000
_cell.length_c   1.000
_cell.angle_alpha   90.00
_cell.angle_beta   90.00
_cell.angle_gamma   90.00
#
_symmetry.space_group_name_H-M   'P 1'
#
loop_
_entity.id
_entity.type
_entity.pdbx_description
1 polymer ?
#
loop_
_entity_poly.entity_id
_entity_poly.type
_entity_poly.pdbx_seq_one_letter_code
_entity_poly.pdbx_strand_id
1 'polypeptide(L)'
;MPTMLPQIPSTLSLVFCAVFLLSSGCSSTPGDSARSDELTVARSRLEAEPDEINFIWYGRRLAYLGRYREAIDVYTRGLREFPRSYRLHRHRGHRYLTLRRFEEALADFSVAARLAEGVSDEIEPDGRPNPQNVPRSTTHSNIYYHLGLVEYLMGDYDASRAAYERCLEFSKNDDMQCASRYWLYLNLMRLDRKADADAVLGPVQRDMEIFENFGYHHLLLLFKGEMDPDEVLVEGDDGVANATVAYGISMWYFLAGREADARETWIQITQDSAWAAFGHIAAEAELGRDEPSTESGATPGDELSSPVGFRIDCLYSVPRESQGSWVCLTNDDEGRLIASDQYGGLYRITPPPTGELAPIRVEELEVALGEAQGLLYAFESLYVVVNGSGEYESGLYRLRDEDGDDRFEHIEKLKSFEGNGEHGPHGIVLGPTGDELYVIAGNHTALPEVDSSHVPMLWGEDRLGPHLNDPNGHAVGVKAPGGWVCRTDPDGEVWELVAVGFRNAYDIAFDQDGELFTYDSDMEWDVGLPWYRPTRVLHVSPGAEFGWRTGTGKWPVSHPDSLPSSVDLGLGSPTGVLFGTNTNFPEPWRKALFVADWAYGTLHAVHLEERGATYGGTAEPFLSGPALPLTDLATTGDGALYFTTGGRRAQSGLYRVCWTGTVEEVSIRSAVIEAGEESLLHRGSEKLLFHRVHTLLRREGIDLWVPGLLQRLETGDRYERYRYRTMIEMLPLDRWREEAQAEMGPWASIEASLALVRADPELSPRWLLERIATWPLETMSPEELLATVRVIELALVRLEGAAGVADELLRERLSGLLPAHEDRVNRELVRVLAFLQAPEVARLGVELLESAPSQESAIELALVLSQLKVGWTEELGARYLGWFVEDGAKIEGGHSTALYIAKIRELAHGSLGVALPTDEGEEQEPAPVLVAKHDWGVGELLLRWEALKAAERSLVRGKEIYEKATCATCHRIGADGGSQGPDLTGVASRFAKRDLLEAILEPSVTVSDQYRDIELWTNDGGVVIGRLEEEVEGEFVMRVGVLDERVVVPGEDVEEQRQHALSRMPEGLLDPFDEGEVLDLLAYLVEGGGV
;
A
#
# COMPACT_ATOMS: atom_id res chain seq x y z
N MET A 1 39.10 -25.15 -1.65
CA MET A 1 38.99 -23.69 -1.46
C MET A 1 38.58 -23.08 -2.79
N PRO A 2 37.30 -22.78 -3.02
CA PRO A 2 36.88 -21.92 -4.12
C PRO A 2 36.89 -20.46 -3.64
N THR A 3 37.62 -19.62 -4.35
CA THR A 3 37.69 -18.17 -4.15
C THR A 3 36.37 -17.51 -4.53
N MET A 4 35.95 -16.57 -3.68
CA MET A 4 34.75 -15.74 -3.78
C MET A 4 34.64 -15.05 -5.15
N LEU A 5 33.44 -15.07 -5.72
CA LEU A 5 32.98 -14.08 -6.70
C LEU A 5 32.85 -12.73 -5.99
N PRO A 6 33.31 -11.60 -6.57
CA PRO A 6 33.02 -10.28 -6.01
C PRO A 6 31.50 -10.02 -6.08
N GLN A 7 30.91 -9.54 -4.98
CA GLN A 7 29.56 -9.00 -4.94
C GLN A 7 29.51 -7.72 -5.79
N ILE A 8 28.59 -7.68 -6.75
CA ILE A 8 28.35 -6.56 -7.66
C ILE A 8 27.32 -5.62 -7.01
N PRO A 9 27.50 -4.28 -7.00
CA PRO A 9 26.46 -3.35 -6.58
C PRO A 9 25.28 -3.36 -7.58
N SER A 10 24.06 -3.64 -7.11
CA SER A 10 22.82 -3.69 -7.92
C SER A 10 22.38 -2.32 -8.46
N THR A 11 22.94 -1.22 -7.93
CA THR A 11 22.58 0.17 -8.24
C THR A 11 22.98 0.62 -9.66
N LEU A 12 23.93 -0.05 -10.31
CA LEU A 12 24.37 0.31 -11.66
C LEU A 12 23.44 -0.22 -12.77
N SER A 13 22.62 -1.24 -12.50
CA SER A 13 21.77 -1.88 -13.52
C SER A 13 20.53 -1.04 -13.87
N LEU A 14 19.95 -0.36 -12.87
CA LEU A 14 18.76 0.50 -13.02
C LEU A 14 19.08 1.84 -13.70
N VAL A 15 20.25 2.41 -13.43
CA VAL A 15 20.72 3.69 -14.01
C VAL A 15 20.90 3.60 -15.52
N PHE A 16 21.22 2.42 -16.05
CA PHE A 16 21.38 2.20 -17.48
C PHE A 16 20.06 2.09 -18.26
N CYS A 17 18.96 1.73 -17.57
CA CYS A 17 17.62 1.75 -18.17
C CYS A 17 17.10 3.18 -18.35
N ALA A 18 17.52 4.15 -17.52
CA ALA A 18 17.03 5.53 -17.58
C ALA A 18 17.49 6.30 -18.82
N VAL A 19 18.70 6.04 -19.34
CA VAL A 19 19.23 6.71 -20.54
C VAL A 19 18.65 6.16 -21.85
N PHE A 20 17.96 5.01 -21.77
CA PHE A 20 17.63 4.18 -22.92
C PHE A 20 16.63 4.79 -23.92
N LEU A 21 16.03 5.92 -23.55
CA LEU A 21 14.75 6.34 -24.11
C LEU A 21 14.79 7.78 -24.67
N LEU A 22 15.99 8.27 -24.99
CA LEU A 22 16.18 9.51 -25.76
C LEU A 22 15.97 9.35 -27.28
N SER A 23 15.99 8.13 -27.85
CA SER A 23 15.82 7.92 -29.29
C SER A 23 14.52 7.16 -29.62
N SER A 24 13.45 7.91 -29.89
CA SER A 24 12.23 7.39 -30.53
C SER A 24 12.59 6.72 -31.87
N GLY A 25 11.97 5.57 -32.14
CA GLY A 25 12.46 4.61 -33.12
C GLY A 25 12.64 5.07 -34.56
N CYS A 26 13.39 4.28 -35.33
CA CYS A 26 13.06 4.15 -36.74
C CYS A 26 13.39 2.78 -37.31
N SER A 27 12.34 2.24 -37.93
CA SER A 27 12.31 1.22 -38.96
C SER A 27 13.59 1.05 -39.78
N SER A 28 13.85 -0.22 -40.10
CA SER A 28 14.57 -0.72 -41.27
C SER A 28 14.87 0.33 -42.33
N THR A 29 16.13 0.73 -42.45
CA THR A 29 16.62 1.36 -43.67
C THR A 29 16.48 0.36 -44.83
N PRO A 30 15.89 0.75 -45.98
CA PRO A 30 15.81 -0.12 -47.15
C PRO A 30 17.23 -0.30 -47.72
N GLY A 31 17.86 -1.44 -47.45
CA GLY A 31 19.25 -1.69 -47.83
C GLY A 31 19.52 -3.14 -48.20
N ASP A 32 19.58 -3.37 -49.51
CA ASP A 32 20.12 -4.52 -50.25
C ASP A 32 19.30 -5.82 -50.27
N SER A 33 18.63 -6.07 -51.41
CA SER A 33 18.11 -7.41 -51.76
C SER A 33 19.19 -8.50 -51.62
N ALA A 34 20.45 -8.15 -51.90
CA ALA A 34 21.60 -9.04 -51.73
C ALA A 34 21.79 -9.52 -50.27
N ARG A 35 21.47 -8.69 -49.26
CA ARG A 35 21.59 -9.06 -47.84
C ARG A 35 20.48 -10.01 -47.39
N SER A 36 19.29 -9.88 -47.98
CA SER A 36 18.17 -10.81 -47.76
C SER A 36 18.44 -12.18 -48.40
N ASP A 37 19.09 -12.19 -49.57
CA ASP A 37 19.51 -13.42 -50.26
C ASP A 37 20.56 -14.19 -49.44
N GLU A 38 21.56 -13.51 -48.88
CA GLU A 38 22.56 -14.13 -47.99
C GLU A 38 21.95 -14.70 -46.70
N LEU A 39 20.97 -14.02 -46.11
CA LEU A 39 20.23 -14.53 -44.95
C LEU A 39 19.49 -15.83 -45.30
N THR A 40 18.85 -15.87 -46.47
CA THR A 40 18.10 -17.04 -46.97
C THR A 40 19.02 -18.23 -47.22
N VAL A 41 20.21 -17.99 -47.76
CA VAL A 41 21.25 -19.02 -47.93
C VAL A 41 21.74 -19.52 -46.56
N ALA A 42 22.03 -18.62 -45.62
CA ALA A 42 22.51 -19.00 -44.28
C ALA A 42 21.47 -19.84 -43.51
N ARG A 43 20.18 -19.46 -43.60
CA ARG A 43 19.07 -20.24 -43.05
C ARG A 43 19.02 -21.65 -43.66
N SER A 44 19.10 -21.74 -44.99
CA SER A 44 19.02 -23.03 -45.69
C SER A 44 20.19 -23.96 -45.33
N ARG A 45 21.39 -23.41 -45.09
CA ARG A 45 22.55 -24.17 -44.61
C ARG A 45 22.36 -24.68 -43.19
N LEU A 46 21.85 -23.84 -42.29
CA LEU A 46 21.54 -24.25 -40.92
C LEU A 46 20.48 -25.35 -40.86
N GLU A 47 19.43 -25.25 -41.70
CA GLU A 47 18.39 -26.27 -41.80
C GLU A 47 18.91 -27.61 -42.36
N ALA A 48 19.90 -27.56 -43.27
CA ALA A 48 20.53 -28.75 -43.84
C ALA A 48 21.57 -29.39 -42.90
N GLU A 49 22.36 -28.56 -42.19
CA GLU A 49 23.47 -28.96 -41.34
C GLU A 49 23.54 -28.04 -40.10
N PRO A 50 22.89 -28.44 -38.98
CA PRO A 50 22.80 -27.61 -37.77
C PRO A 50 24.07 -27.68 -36.91
N ASP A 51 25.21 -27.30 -37.48
CA ASP A 51 26.49 -27.23 -36.79
C ASP A 51 26.76 -25.84 -36.18
N GLU A 52 27.78 -25.76 -35.31
CA GLU A 52 28.16 -24.53 -34.60
C GLU A 52 28.41 -23.35 -35.55
N ILE A 53 29.08 -23.59 -36.69
CA ILE A 53 29.45 -22.54 -37.63
C ILE A 53 28.24 -22.00 -38.39
N ASN A 54 27.27 -22.84 -38.74
CA ASN A 54 26.04 -22.40 -39.40
C ASN A 54 25.11 -21.63 -38.45
N PHE A 55 25.07 -21.97 -37.15
CA PHE A 55 24.39 -21.15 -36.14
C PHE A 55 25.02 -19.75 -36.05
N ILE A 56 26.35 -19.67 -36.02
CA ILE A 56 27.09 -18.41 -35.99
C ILE A 56 26.77 -17.56 -37.23
N TRP A 57 26.86 -18.14 -38.43
CA TRP A 57 26.62 -17.39 -39.66
C TRP A 57 25.18 -16.92 -39.82
N TYR A 58 24.19 -17.74 -39.45
CA TYR A 58 22.80 -17.33 -39.54
C TYR A 58 22.48 -16.17 -38.59
N GLY A 59 22.92 -16.25 -37.33
CA GLY A 59 22.76 -15.17 -36.36
C GLY A 59 23.46 -13.87 -36.80
N ARG A 60 24.65 -13.95 -37.40
CA ARG A 60 25.37 -12.77 -37.92
C ARG A 60 24.60 -12.08 -39.06
N ARG A 61 24.01 -12.84 -39.99
CA ARG A 61 23.22 -12.27 -41.10
C ARG A 61 21.94 -11.59 -40.60
N LEU A 62 21.29 -12.13 -39.56
CA LEU A 62 20.18 -11.46 -38.88
C LEU A 62 20.62 -10.13 -38.25
N ALA A 63 21.74 -10.15 -37.53
CA ALA A 63 22.30 -8.96 -36.91
C ALA A 63 22.66 -7.85 -37.92
N TYR A 64 23.17 -8.20 -39.11
CA TYR A 64 23.46 -7.22 -40.17
C TYR A 64 22.21 -6.54 -40.75
N LEU A 65 21.03 -7.09 -40.51
CA LEU A 65 19.74 -6.53 -40.88
C LEU A 65 19.06 -5.81 -39.70
N GLY A 66 19.74 -5.62 -38.57
CA GLY A 66 19.18 -5.02 -37.35
C GLY A 66 18.27 -5.96 -36.54
N ARG A 67 18.16 -7.24 -36.92
CA ARG A 67 17.27 -8.23 -36.27
C ARG A 67 17.98 -8.88 -35.07
N TYR A 68 18.33 -8.07 -34.08
CA TYR A 68 19.19 -8.50 -32.96
C TYR A 68 18.54 -9.52 -32.03
N ARG A 69 17.25 -9.37 -31.70
CA ARG A 69 16.50 -10.33 -30.86
C ARG A 69 16.45 -11.72 -31.51
N GLU A 70 16.16 -11.77 -32.80
CA GLU A 70 16.16 -13.04 -33.54
C GLU A 70 17.55 -13.67 -33.65
N ALA A 71 18.61 -12.86 -33.75
CA ALA A 71 19.97 -13.36 -33.68
C ALA A 71 20.27 -14.01 -32.32
N ILE A 72 19.80 -13.42 -31.21
CA ILE A 72 19.92 -13.98 -29.85
C ILE A 72 19.19 -15.33 -29.76
N ASP A 73 17.99 -15.45 -30.34
CA ASP A 73 17.24 -16.71 -30.36
C ASP A 73 18.00 -17.81 -31.11
N VAL A 74 18.60 -17.46 -32.26
CA VAL A 74 19.43 -18.38 -33.05
C VAL A 74 20.64 -18.85 -32.24
N TYR A 75 21.37 -17.96 -31.58
CA TYR A 75 22.51 -18.35 -30.76
C TYR A 75 22.10 -19.15 -29.51
N THR A 76 20.96 -18.80 -28.90
CA THR A 76 20.42 -19.54 -27.74
C THR A 76 20.04 -20.96 -28.13
N ARG A 77 19.44 -21.15 -29.31
CA ARG A 77 19.22 -22.49 -29.87
C ARG A 77 20.54 -23.23 -30.12
N GLY A 78 21.52 -22.55 -30.72
CA GLY A 78 22.85 -23.11 -30.92
C GLY A 78 23.51 -23.55 -29.62
N LEU A 79 23.37 -22.78 -28.53
CA LEU A 79 23.92 -23.11 -27.20
C LEU A 79 23.20 -24.25 -26.49
N ARG A 80 21.95 -24.59 -26.86
CA ARG A 80 21.31 -25.82 -26.39
C ARG A 80 21.99 -27.05 -26.98
N GLU A 81 22.40 -26.98 -28.25
CA GLU A 81 23.10 -28.07 -28.95
C GLU A 81 24.60 -28.11 -28.62
N PHE A 82 25.23 -26.93 -28.46
CA PHE A 82 26.66 -26.74 -28.23
C PHE A 82 26.93 -25.90 -26.97
N PRO A 83 26.55 -26.38 -25.76
CA PRO A 83 26.58 -25.58 -24.52
C PRO A 83 27.98 -25.12 -24.10
N ARG A 84 29.03 -25.78 -24.58
CA ARG A 84 30.45 -25.44 -24.32
C ARG A 84 31.11 -24.64 -25.44
N SER A 85 30.34 -24.12 -26.40
CA SER A 85 30.87 -23.26 -27.46
C SER A 85 31.19 -21.86 -26.95
N TYR A 86 32.49 -21.57 -26.77
CA TYR A 86 32.95 -20.22 -26.43
C TYR A 86 32.64 -19.20 -27.54
N ARG A 87 32.51 -19.65 -28.80
CA ARG A 87 32.19 -18.79 -29.96
C ARG A 87 30.74 -18.34 -29.96
N LEU A 88 29.79 -19.26 -29.69
CA LEU A 88 28.37 -18.91 -29.62
C LEU A 88 28.07 -17.97 -28.44
N HIS A 89 28.70 -18.20 -27.28
CA HIS A 89 28.64 -17.25 -26.15
C HIS A 89 29.18 -15.87 -26.54
N ARG A 90 30.34 -15.78 -27.19
CA ARG A 90 30.89 -14.51 -27.71
C ARG A 90 29.91 -13.78 -28.64
N HIS A 91 29.25 -14.49 -29.55
CA HIS A 91 28.34 -13.87 -30.51
C HIS A 91 27.01 -13.45 -29.89
N ARG A 92 26.47 -14.22 -28.95
CA ARG A 92 25.25 -13.88 -28.22
C ARG A 92 25.48 -12.73 -27.25
N GLY A 93 26.57 -12.76 -26.49
CA GLY A 93 26.99 -11.67 -25.62
C GLY A 93 27.12 -10.34 -26.37
N HIS A 94 27.67 -10.35 -27.58
CA HIS A 94 27.72 -9.14 -28.42
C HIS A 94 26.32 -8.63 -28.78
N ARG A 95 25.33 -9.50 -29.02
CA ARG A 95 23.97 -9.02 -29.29
C ARG A 95 23.26 -8.52 -28.04
N TYR A 96 23.50 -9.14 -26.87
CA TYR A 96 23.04 -8.60 -25.59
C TYR A 96 23.63 -7.21 -25.34
N LEU A 97 24.93 -7.02 -25.57
CA LEU A 97 25.61 -5.73 -25.52
C LEU A 97 24.96 -4.71 -26.47
N THR A 98 24.67 -5.09 -27.72
CA THR A 98 23.97 -4.21 -28.68
C THR A 98 22.58 -3.80 -28.18
N LEU A 99 21.89 -4.66 -27.45
CA LEU A 99 20.58 -4.37 -26.84
C LEU A 99 20.67 -3.79 -25.41
N ARG A 100 21.89 -3.46 -24.94
CA ARG A 100 22.19 -2.97 -23.57
C ARG A 100 21.71 -3.87 -22.43
N ARG A 101 21.60 -5.15 -22.73
CA ARG A 101 21.46 -6.24 -21.76
C ARG A 101 22.83 -6.57 -21.20
N PHE A 102 23.40 -5.65 -20.42
CA PHE A 102 24.82 -5.70 -20.04
C PHE A 102 25.15 -6.86 -19.11
N GLU A 103 24.24 -7.22 -18.20
CA GLU A 103 24.44 -8.35 -17.30
C GLU A 103 24.49 -9.67 -18.08
N GLU A 104 23.58 -9.89 -19.02
CA GLU A 104 23.58 -11.10 -19.85
C GLU A 104 24.76 -11.11 -20.82
N ALA A 105 25.17 -9.94 -21.33
CA ALA A 105 26.38 -9.80 -22.12
C ALA A 105 27.63 -10.15 -21.29
N LEU A 106 27.76 -9.63 -20.07
CA LEU A 106 28.85 -9.92 -19.14
C LEU A 106 28.90 -11.41 -18.81
N ALA A 107 27.75 -12.02 -18.53
CA ALA A 107 27.64 -13.44 -18.25
C ALA A 107 28.15 -14.29 -19.43
N ASP A 108 27.69 -13.99 -20.65
CA ASP A 108 28.11 -14.69 -21.86
C ASP A 108 29.60 -14.49 -22.16
N PHE A 109 30.12 -13.26 -22.05
CA PHE A 109 31.55 -12.99 -22.28
C PHE A 109 32.44 -13.63 -21.22
N SER A 110 32.01 -13.64 -19.95
CA SER A 110 32.72 -14.32 -18.87
C SER A 110 32.77 -15.83 -19.09
N VAL A 111 31.68 -16.43 -19.56
CA VAL A 111 31.65 -17.85 -19.94
C VAL A 111 32.55 -18.10 -21.15
N ALA A 112 32.50 -17.25 -22.18
CA ALA A 112 33.35 -17.36 -23.36
C ALA A 112 34.84 -17.27 -23.00
N ALA A 113 35.24 -16.33 -22.14
CA ALA A 113 36.63 -16.17 -21.70
C ALA A 113 37.13 -17.41 -20.94
N ARG A 114 36.34 -17.94 -20.00
CA ARG A 114 36.66 -19.18 -19.26
C ARG A 114 36.78 -20.39 -20.17
N LEU A 115 35.89 -20.54 -21.15
CA LEU A 115 35.91 -21.67 -22.07
C LEU A 115 37.01 -21.59 -23.14
N ALA A 116 37.47 -20.37 -23.47
CA ALA A 116 38.59 -20.13 -24.38
C ALA A 116 39.97 -20.32 -23.72
N GLU A 117 40.03 -20.41 -22.38
CA GLU A 117 41.27 -20.57 -21.64
C GLU A 117 41.96 -21.91 -21.98
N GLY A 118 43.24 -21.85 -22.34
CA GLY A 118 44.01 -23.03 -22.78
C GLY A 118 43.71 -23.51 -24.21
N VAL A 119 42.77 -22.89 -24.92
CA VAL A 119 42.50 -23.14 -26.35
C VAL A 119 43.42 -22.25 -27.20
N SER A 120 43.97 -22.79 -28.29
CA SER A 120 44.77 -22.00 -29.23
C SER A 120 43.92 -20.91 -29.88
N ASP A 121 44.48 -19.71 -29.96
CA ASP A 121 43.79 -18.58 -30.57
C ASP A 121 43.72 -18.73 -32.10
N GLU A 122 42.57 -18.39 -32.66
CA GLU A 122 42.25 -18.55 -34.08
C GLU A 122 41.70 -17.25 -34.65
N ILE A 123 42.10 -16.95 -35.89
CA ILE A 123 41.56 -15.81 -36.65
C ILE A 123 40.04 -15.99 -36.76
N GLU A 124 39.29 -14.99 -36.30
CA GLU A 124 37.85 -15.03 -36.41
C GLU A 124 37.46 -14.63 -37.85
N PRO A 125 36.71 -15.47 -38.58
CA PRO A 125 36.29 -15.11 -39.93
C PRO A 125 35.43 -13.84 -39.91
N ASP A 126 35.79 -12.83 -40.70
CA ASP A 126 34.98 -11.63 -40.83
C ASP A 126 33.75 -11.86 -41.72
N GLY A 127 32.63 -11.29 -41.30
CA GLY A 127 31.36 -11.44 -42.01
C GLY A 127 31.15 -10.41 -43.13
N ARG A 128 31.90 -9.31 -43.10
CA ARG A 128 32.09 -8.36 -44.21
C ARG A 128 33.60 -8.28 -44.50
N PRO A 129 34.05 -8.52 -45.73
CA PRO A 129 35.44 -8.29 -46.11
C PRO A 129 35.83 -6.84 -45.83
N ASN A 130 36.90 -6.61 -45.06
CA ASN A 130 37.58 -5.31 -45.12
C ASN A 130 38.17 -5.11 -46.54
N PRO A 131 38.60 -3.89 -46.93
CA PRO A 131 39.01 -3.59 -48.31
C PRO A 131 40.12 -4.50 -48.87
N GLN A 132 40.87 -5.18 -48.00
CA GLN A 132 41.95 -6.11 -48.32
C GLN A 132 41.55 -7.59 -48.14
N ASN A 133 40.36 -7.86 -47.60
CA ASN A 133 39.79 -9.18 -47.30
C ASN A 133 40.69 -10.05 -46.40
N VAL A 134 41.31 -9.44 -45.39
CA VAL A 134 42.19 -10.11 -44.42
C VAL A 134 41.63 -9.87 -43.01
N PRO A 135 41.08 -10.90 -42.33
CA PRO A 135 40.56 -10.70 -40.99
C PRO A 135 41.68 -10.30 -40.01
N ARG A 136 41.45 -9.24 -39.24
CA ARG A 136 42.46 -8.64 -38.35
C ARG A 136 42.30 -9.04 -36.89
N SER A 137 41.10 -9.43 -36.48
CA SER A 137 40.81 -9.86 -35.10
C SER A 137 40.88 -11.39 -34.96
N THR A 138 41.19 -11.83 -33.75
CA THR A 138 41.10 -13.23 -33.35
C THR A 138 39.90 -13.46 -32.45
N THR A 139 39.51 -14.72 -32.28
CA THR A 139 38.38 -15.04 -31.40
C THR A 139 38.68 -14.63 -29.97
N HIS A 140 39.91 -14.84 -29.49
CA HIS A 140 40.31 -14.45 -28.13
C HIS A 140 40.38 -12.93 -27.99
N SER A 141 40.96 -12.21 -28.97
CA SER A 141 40.98 -10.74 -28.91
C SER A 141 39.55 -10.18 -28.85
N ASN A 142 38.62 -10.74 -29.62
CA ASN A 142 37.23 -10.29 -29.61
C ASN A 142 36.49 -10.60 -28.31
N ILE A 143 36.78 -11.72 -27.63
CA ILE A 143 36.16 -12.03 -26.33
C ILE A 143 36.57 -10.98 -25.30
N TYR A 144 37.88 -10.76 -25.15
CA TYR A 144 38.39 -9.82 -24.14
C TYR A 144 38.07 -8.36 -24.48
N TYR A 145 38.02 -8.01 -25.77
CA TYR A 145 37.59 -6.68 -26.20
C TYR A 145 36.16 -6.36 -25.75
N HIS A 146 35.20 -7.26 -26.02
CA HIS A 146 33.80 -6.99 -25.66
C HIS A 146 33.53 -7.20 -24.17
N LEU A 147 34.27 -8.08 -23.50
CA LEU A 147 34.26 -8.21 -22.05
C LEU A 147 34.70 -6.89 -21.39
N GLY A 148 35.85 -6.36 -21.81
CA GLY A 148 36.32 -5.07 -21.30
C GLY A 148 35.37 -3.93 -21.64
N LEU A 149 34.74 -3.95 -22.81
CA LEU A 149 33.75 -2.93 -23.17
C LEU A 149 32.50 -2.99 -22.28
N VAL A 150 31.93 -4.17 -22.01
CA VAL A 150 30.74 -4.26 -21.14
C VAL A 150 31.06 -3.82 -19.72
N GLU A 151 32.22 -4.22 -19.18
CA GLU A 151 32.69 -3.79 -17.86
C GLU A 151 32.92 -2.28 -17.82
N TYR A 152 33.50 -1.68 -18.87
CA TYR A 152 33.65 -0.23 -19.00
C TYR A 152 32.30 0.48 -18.97
N LEU A 153 31.32 -0.05 -19.71
CA LEU A 153 29.97 0.51 -19.77
C LEU A 153 29.31 0.43 -18.39
N MET A 154 29.41 -0.69 -17.68
CA MET A 154 28.88 -0.81 -16.30
C MET A 154 29.68 -0.03 -15.25
N GLY A 155 30.71 0.74 -15.62
CA GLY A 155 31.48 1.57 -14.69
C GLY A 155 32.51 0.80 -13.84
N ASP A 156 32.69 -0.50 -14.06
CA ASP A 156 33.77 -1.28 -13.43
C ASP A 156 35.07 -1.13 -14.22
N TYR A 157 35.72 0.00 -14.02
CA TYR A 157 36.93 0.35 -14.76
C TYR A 157 38.15 -0.52 -14.41
N ASP A 158 38.19 -1.15 -13.23
CA ASP A 158 39.31 -2.04 -12.86
C ASP A 158 39.18 -3.41 -13.53
N ALA A 159 37.97 -4.00 -13.54
CA ALA A 159 37.69 -5.21 -14.29
C ALA A 159 37.93 -4.99 -15.80
N SER A 160 37.37 -3.89 -16.32
CA SER A 160 37.55 -3.50 -17.72
C SER A 160 39.02 -3.33 -18.11
N ARG A 161 39.81 -2.65 -17.26
CA ARG A 161 41.28 -2.53 -17.43
C ARG A 161 41.92 -3.90 -17.56
N ALA A 162 41.62 -4.84 -16.65
CA ALA A 162 42.20 -6.18 -16.67
C ALA A 162 41.82 -6.95 -17.94
N ALA A 163 40.57 -6.84 -18.40
CA ALA A 163 40.13 -7.43 -19.66
C ALA A 163 40.86 -6.84 -20.88
N TYR A 164 41.07 -5.51 -20.92
CA TYR A 164 41.81 -4.88 -22.03
C TYR A 164 43.32 -5.13 -21.99
N GLU A 165 43.94 -5.27 -20.81
CA GLU A 165 45.32 -5.75 -20.67
C GLU A 165 45.46 -7.15 -21.27
N ARG A 166 44.50 -8.03 -21.00
CA ARG A 166 44.44 -9.38 -21.58
C ARG A 166 44.16 -9.35 -23.09
N CYS A 167 43.28 -8.45 -23.55
CA CYS A 167 43.00 -8.23 -24.97
C CYS A 167 44.27 -7.88 -25.74
N LEU A 168 45.12 -7.00 -25.20
CA LEU A 168 46.38 -6.59 -25.82
C LEU A 168 47.36 -7.75 -26.05
N GLU A 169 47.33 -8.78 -25.21
CA GLU A 169 48.17 -9.97 -25.44
C GLU A 169 47.81 -10.70 -26.74
N PHE A 170 46.56 -10.62 -27.19
CA PHE A 170 46.05 -11.24 -28.42
C PHE A 170 46.02 -10.27 -29.62
N SER A 171 46.21 -8.97 -29.39
CA SER A 171 46.26 -7.94 -30.44
C SER A 171 47.58 -7.99 -31.23
N LYS A 172 47.64 -8.81 -32.29
CA LYS A 172 48.87 -9.09 -33.07
C LYS A 172 49.19 -8.10 -34.20
N ASN A 173 48.32 -7.13 -34.47
CA ASN A 173 48.51 -6.12 -35.52
C ASN A 173 48.15 -4.72 -35.00
N ASP A 174 48.52 -3.71 -35.79
CA ASP A 174 48.35 -2.30 -35.41
C ASP A 174 46.88 -1.90 -35.23
N ASP A 175 45.95 -2.44 -36.03
CA ASP A 175 44.50 -2.19 -35.89
C ASP A 175 43.98 -2.59 -34.50
N MET A 176 44.24 -3.83 -34.08
CA MET A 176 43.75 -4.34 -32.80
C MET A 176 44.53 -3.75 -31.61
N GLN A 177 45.80 -3.40 -31.80
CA GLN A 177 46.58 -2.68 -30.79
C GLN A 177 45.98 -1.29 -30.53
N CYS A 178 45.65 -0.53 -31.58
CA CYS A 178 45.01 0.78 -31.42
C CYS A 178 43.64 0.66 -30.73
N ALA A 179 42.76 -0.24 -31.18
CA ALA A 179 41.44 -0.40 -30.56
C ALA A 179 41.50 -0.79 -29.07
N SER A 180 42.40 -1.73 -28.72
CA SER A 180 42.55 -2.18 -27.32
C SER A 180 43.20 -1.11 -26.43
N ARG A 181 44.20 -0.36 -26.96
CA ARG A 181 44.89 0.71 -26.23
C ARG A 181 43.97 1.89 -25.95
N TYR A 182 43.06 2.23 -26.87
CA TYR A 182 42.09 3.31 -26.68
C TYR A 182 41.25 3.10 -25.43
N TRP A 183 40.57 1.96 -25.30
CA TRP A 183 39.74 1.69 -24.14
C TRP A 183 40.56 1.49 -22.86
N LEU A 184 41.75 0.89 -22.96
CA LEU A 184 42.65 0.78 -21.81
C LEU A 184 43.09 2.16 -21.30
N TYR A 185 43.38 3.10 -22.20
CA TYR A 185 43.71 4.47 -21.84
C TYR A 185 42.55 5.15 -21.11
N LEU A 186 41.32 5.05 -21.61
CA LEU A 186 40.14 5.63 -20.94
C LEU A 186 39.92 5.05 -19.55
N ASN A 187 40.04 3.72 -19.39
CA ASN A 187 39.96 3.06 -18.08
C ASN A 187 41.00 3.60 -17.10
N LEU A 188 42.26 3.69 -17.52
CA LEU A 188 43.34 4.19 -16.66
C LEU A 188 43.14 5.66 -16.28
N MET A 189 42.61 6.48 -17.19
CA MET A 189 42.26 7.87 -16.89
C MET A 189 41.08 7.96 -15.91
N ARG A 190 40.05 7.12 -16.03
CA ARG A 190 38.92 7.02 -15.08
C ARG A 190 39.35 6.57 -13.69
N LEU A 191 40.41 5.75 -13.59
CA LEU A 191 41.00 5.29 -12.34
C LEU A 191 42.05 6.25 -11.76
N ASP A 192 42.22 7.46 -12.33
CA ASP A 192 43.24 8.44 -11.97
C ASP A 192 44.70 7.90 -12.04
N ARG A 193 44.95 6.94 -12.95
CA ARG A 193 46.26 6.31 -13.16
C ARG A 193 47.01 6.92 -14.34
N LYS A 194 47.19 8.24 -14.31
CA LYS A 194 47.73 9.01 -15.44
C LYS A 194 49.08 8.51 -15.96
N ALA A 195 50.02 8.14 -15.09
CA ALA A 195 51.34 7.66 -15.52
C ALA A 195 51.26 6.36 -16.33
N ASP A 196 50.32 5.49 -15.97
CA ASP A 196 50.09 4.24 -16.69
C ASP A 196 49.35 4.51 -18.01
N ALA A 197 48.40 5.45 -18.02
CA ALA A 197 47.72 5.90 -19.22
C ALA A 197 48.70 6.48 -20.26
N ASP A 198 49.64 7.32 -19.84
CA ASP A 198 50.70 7.87 -20.70
C ASP A 198 51.59 6.75 -21.28
N ALA A 199 51.88 5.71 -20.50
CA ALA A 199 52.65 4.56 -20.98
C ALA A 199 51.90 3.75 -22.05
N VAL A 200 50.57 3.70 -22.00
CA VAL A 200 49.73 3.07 -23.02
C VAL A 200 49.81 3.80 -24.37
N LEU A 201 49.97 5.13 -24.35
CA LEU A 201 50.14 5.97 -25.54
C LEU A 201 51.53 5.88 -26.18
N GLY A 202 52.57 5.53 -25.40
CA GLY A 202 53.96 5.53 -25.85
C GLY A 202 54.23 4.78 -27.18
N PRO A 203 53.70 3.57 -27.39
CA PRO A 203 53.88 2.81 -28.63
C PRO A 203 53.12 3.34 -29.85
N VAL A 204 52.21 4.30 -29.69
CA VAL A 204 51.36 4.80 -30.79
C VAL A 204 52.14 5.80 -31.64
N GLN A 205 52.29 5.51 -32.93
CA GLN A 205 53.03 6.31 -33.92
C GLN A 205 52.13 6.68 -35.10
N ARG A 206 52.42 7.81 -35.78
CA ARG A 206 51.63 8.28 -36.94
C ARG A 206 51.70 7.35 -38.15
N ASP A 207 52.75 6.53 -38.28
CA ASP A 207 53.03 5.64 -39.42
C ASP A 207 52.65 4.17 -39.17
N MET A 208 51.81 3.89 -38.16
CA MET A 208 51.24 2.55 -37.93
C MET A 208 50.39 2.07 -39.12
N GLU A 209 50.43 0.76 -39.40
CA GLU A 209 49.72 0.15 -40.52
C GLU A 209 48.25 -0.17 -40.14
N ILE A 210 47.39 0.85 -40.18
CA ILE A 210 45.95 0.75 -39.90
C ILE A 210 45.13 0.49 -41.17
N PHE A 211 44.13 -0.38 -41.09
CA PHE A 211 43.29 -0.80 -42.21
C PHE A 211 41.79 -0.61 -41.97
N GLU A 212 41.33 -0.71 -40.72
CA GLU A 212 39.91 -0.58 -40.34
C GLU A 212 39.68 0.27 -39.09
N ASN A 213 40.65 0.39 -38.17
CA ASN A 213 40.49 1.08 -36.88
C ASN A 213 41.07 2.52 -36.85
N PHE A 214 40.91 3.29 -37.92
CA PHE A 214 41.47 4.65 -38.05
C PHE A 214 40.99 5.61 -36.95
N GLY A 215 39.72 5.53 -36.56
CA GLY A 215 39.16 6.37 -35.50
C GLY A 215 39.89 6.21 -34.16
N TYR A 216 40.17 4.98 -33.73
CA TYR A 216 40.91 4.73 -32.49
C TYR A 216 42.36 5.22 -32.56
N HIS A 217 43.02 5.07 -33.71
CA HIS A 217 44.39 5.56 -33.91
C HIS A 217 44.46 7.09 -33.83
N HIS A 218 43.54 7.80 -34.50
CA HIS A 218 43.48 9.26 -34.44
C HIS A 218 43.15 9.77 -33.03
N LEU A 219 42.22 9.12 -32.31
CA LEU A 219 41.90 9.47 -30.92
C LEU A 219 43.10 9.28 -29.98
N LEU A 220 43.89 8.22 -30.15
CA LEU A 220 45.11 8.02 -29.38
C LEU A 220 46.17 9.09 -29.68
N LEU A 221 46.30 9.55 -30.93
CA LEU A 221 47.18 10.67 -31.29
C LEU A 221 46.67 12.00 -30.71
N LEU A 222 45.35 12.21 -30.65
CA LEU A 222 44.72 13.35 -29.99
C LEU A 222 45.04 13.35 -28.48
N PHE A 223 44.84 12.23 -27.77
CA PHE A 223 45.18 12.12 -26.35
C PHE A 223 46.67 12.32 -26.08
N LYS A 224 47.54 11.95 -27.03
CA LYS A 224 48.99 12.18 -26.98
C LYS A 224 49.38 13.63 -27.25
N GLY A 225 48.45 14.48 -27.70
CA GLY A 225 48.71 15.86 -28.11
C GLY A 225 49.45 15.97 -29.44
N GLU A 226 49.43 14.92 -30.26
CA GLU A 226 50.04 14.88 -31.59
C GLU A 226 49.02 15.11 -32.71
N MET A 227 47.74 15.38 -32.43
CA MET A 227 46.69 15.67 -33.41
C MET A 227 45.66 16.61 -32.78
N ASP A 228 45.09 17.52 -33.57
CA ASP A 228 44.04 18.45 -33.09
C ASP A 228 42.63 17.83 -33.25
N PRO A 229 41.64 18.17 -32.39
CA PRO A 229 40.29 17.60 -32.45
C PRO A 229 39.61 17.71 -33.83
N ASP A 230 39.83 18.83 -34.53
CA ASP A 230 39.27 19.08 -35.88
C ASP A 230 39.92 18.19 -36.96
N GLU A 231 41.11 17.64 -36.72
CA GLU A 231 41.82 16.72 -37.63
C GLU A 231 41.37 15.26 -37.47
N VAL A 232 40.66 14.93 -36.37
CA VAL A 232 40.19 13.55 -36.07
C VAL A 232 38.94 13.20 -36.89
N LEU A 233 38.10 14.19 -37.24
CA LEU A 233 36.88 14.01 -38.02
C LEU A 233 37.22 13.82 -39.51
N VAL A 234 37.02 12.62 -40.04
CA VAL A 234 37.27 12.31 -41.46
C VAL A 234 35.97 12.46 -42.25
N GLU A 235 35.95 13.34 -43.25
CA GLU A 235 34.82 13.45 -44.18
C GLU A 235 34.69 12.17 -45.03
N GLY A 236 33.59 11.43 -44.86
CA GLY A 236 33.14 10.39 -45.80
C GLY A 236 32.93 8.97 -45.25
N ASP A 237 33.01 8.75 -43.93
CA ASP A 237 32.87 7.40 -43.34
C ASP A 237 31.47 7.10 -42.76
N ASP A 238 31.18 5.81 -42.55
CA ASP A 238 29.88 5.32 -42.08
C ASP A 238 29.46 5.88 -40.70
N GLY A 239 28.15 5.84 -40.39
CA GLY A 239 27.62 6.38 -39.13
C GLY A 239 28.21 5.74 -37.86
N VAL A 240 28.81 4.55 -37.95
CA VAL A 240 29.37 3.81 -36.80
C VAL A 240 30.76 4.34 -36.43
N ALA A 241 31.61 4.61 -37.43
CA ALA A 241 32.92 5.23 -37.22
C ALA A 241 32.79 6.63 -36.62
N ASN A 242 31.80 7.41 -37.08
CA ASN A 242 31.56 8.77 -36.61
C ASN A 242 31.11 8.82 -35.13
N ALA A 243 30.21 7.92 -34.70
CA ALA A 243 29.78 7.86 -33.30
C ALA A 243 30.92 7.53 -32.32
N THR A 244 31.85 6.65 -32.73
CA THR A 244 33.02 6.26 -31.93
C THR A 244 34.03 7.39 -31.80
N VAL A 245 34.29 8.11 -32.89
CA VAL A 245 35.16 9.30 -32.89
C VAL A 245 34.58 10.43 -32.06
N ALA A 246 33.28 10.73 -32.22
CA ALA A 246 32.59 11.75 -31.44
C ALA A 246 32.64 11.45 -29.94
N TYR A 247 32.42 10.19 -29.54
CA TYR A 247 32.57 9.78 -28.14
C TYR A 247 34.00 9.98 -27.64
N GLY A 248 35.02 9.62 -28.42
CA GLY A 248 36.41 9.86 -28.02
C GLY A 248 36.77 11.35 -27.86
N ILE A 249 36.25 12.23 -28.71
CA ILE A 249 36.41 13.69 -28.58
C ILE A 249 35.67 14.21 -27.33
N SER A 250 34.46 13.69 -27.05
CA SER A 250 33.75 14.05 -25.81
C SER A 250 34.53 13.65 -24.56
N MET A 251 35.20 12.49 -24.58
CA MET A 251 36.09 12.06 -23.50
C MET A 251 37.34 12.95 -23.40
N TRP A 252 37.85 13.47 -24.52
CA TRP A 252 38.92 14.47 -24.49
C TRP A 252 38.47 15.77 -23.80
N TYR A 253 37.25 16.26 -24.07
CA TYR A 253 36.68 17.40 -23.33
C TYR A 253 36.52 17.09 -21.84
N PHE A 254 35.96 15.92 -21.52
CA PHE A 254 35.76 15.48 -20.14
C PHE A 254 37.08 15.44 -19.36
N LEU A 255 38.10 14.79 -19.91
CA LEU A 255 39.43 14.68 -19.29
C LEU A 255 40.18 16.02 -19.20
N ALA A 256 39.77 17.03 -19.97
CA ALA A 256 40.26 18.40 -19.88
C ALA A 256 39.50 19.28 -18.87
N GLY A 257 38.53 18.71 -18.13
CA GLY A 257 37.67 19.44 -17.19
C GLY A 257 36.57 20.27 -17.86
N ARG A 258 36.26 19.99 -19.14
CA ARG A 258 35.22 20.65 -19.93
C ARG A 258 33.96 19.76 -20.00
N GLU A 259 33.41 19.45 -18.83
CA GLU A 259 32.31 18.48 -18.68
C GLU A 259 31.04 18.91 -19.44
N ALA A 260 30.72 20.20 -19.47
CA ALA A 260 29.55 20.71 -20.21
C ALA A 260 29.66 20.44 -21.72
N ASP A 261 30.85 20.60 -22.30
CA ASP A 261 31.09 20.35 -23.72
C ASP A 261 31.08 18.83 -24.03
N ALA A 262 31.60 18.02 -23.10
CA ALA A 262 31.51 16.56 -23.19
C ALA A 262 30.05 16.09 -23.17
N ARG A 263 29.26 16.62 -22.24
CA ARG A 263 27.84 16.31 -22.08
C ARG A 263 27.01 16.71 -23.29
N GLU A 264 27.21 17.91 -23.82
CA GLU A 264 26.54 18.34 -25.06
C GLU A 264 26.86 17.39 -26.22
N THR A 265 28.12 16.96 -26.33
CA THR A 265 28.54 16.00 -27.35
C THR A 265 27.90 14.63 -27.14
N TRP A 266 27.78 14.13 -25.90
CA TRP A 266 27.07 12.87 -25.61
C TRP A 266 25.60 12.94 -26.02
N ILE A 267 24.89 14.03 -25.70
CA ILE A 267 23.50 14.25 -26.11
C ILE A 267 23.39 14.21 -27.64
N GLN A 268 24.27 14.90 -28.36
CA GLN A 268 24.28 14.90 -29.83
C GLN A 268 24.51 13.50 -30.41
N ILE A 269 25.41 12.70 -29.83
CA ILE A 269 25.65 11.31 -30.26
C ILE A 269 24.38 10.47 -30.09
N THR A 270 23.66 10.61 -28.98
CA THR A 270 22.41 9.86 -28.71
C THR A 270 21.25 10.26 -29.63
N GLN A 271 21.33 11.43 -30.28
CA GLN A 271 20.33 11.90 -31.24
C GLN A 271 20.58 11.38 -32.68
N ASP A 272 21.74 10.77 -32.96
CA ASP A 272 22.07 10.24 -34.29
C ASP A 272 21.57 8.79 -34.51
N SER A 273 21.37 8.43 -35.78
CA SER A 273 20.87 7.15 -36.29
C SER A 273 21.79 5.93 -36.09
N ALA A 274 22.99 6.10 -35.56
CA ALA A 274 24.00 5.05 -35.36
C ALA A 274 23.82 4.24 -34.05
N TRP A 275 22.58 3.92 -33.70
CA TRP A 275 22.18 3.34 -32.40
C TRP A 275 22.98 2.10 -31.94
N ALA A 276 23.44 1.26 -32.87
CA ALA A 276 24.19 0.03 -32.54
C ALA A 276 25.72 0.25 -32.38
N ALA A 277 26.22 1.47 -32.63
CA ALA A 277 27.64 1.78 -32.56
C ALA A 277 28.11 1.89 -31.10
N PHE A 278 29.29 1.33 -30.78
CA PHE A 278 29.81 1.36 -29.41
C PHE A 278 29.99 2.75 -28.83
N GLY A 279 30.36 3.75 -29.65
CA GLY A 279 30.41 5.15 -29.21
C GLY A 279 29.05 5.71 -28.80
N HIS A 280 27.96 5.26 -29.44
CA HIS A 280 26.60 5.63 -29.06
C HIS A 280 26.22 4.99 -27.72
N ILE A 281 26.48 3.69 -27.56
CA ILE A 281 26.24 2.97 -26.29
C ILE A 281 27.06 3.60 -25.14
N ALA A 282 28.29 4.00 -25.42
CA ALA A 282 29.16 4.64 -24.44
C ALA A 282 28.72 6.07 -24.11
N ALA A 283 28.17 6.84 -25.06
CA ALA A 283 27.58 8.14 -24.76
C ALA A 283 26.32 8.02 -23.88
N GLU A 284 25.46 7.03 -24.15
CA GLU A 284 24.34 6.69 -23.26
C GLU A 284 24.86 6.36 -21.86
N ALA A 285 25.89 5.52 -21.77
CA ALA A 285 26.52 5.16 -20.50
C ALA A 285 26.98 6.37 -19.69
N GLU A 286 27.61 7.36 -20.33
CA GLU A 286 28.07 8.56 -19.62
C GLU A 286 26.93 9.44 -19.15
N LEU A 287 25.88 9.60 -19.96
CA LEU A 287 24.73 10.42 -19.58
C LEU A 287 23.98 9.85 -18.38
N GLY A 288 24.00 8.52 -18.19
CA GLY A 288 23.39 7.85 -17.04
C GLY A 288 24.22 7.94 -15.77
N ARG A 289 25.56 8.02 -15.89
CA ARG A 289 26.45 8.15 -14.73
C ARG A 289 26.38 9.51 -14.04
N ASP A 290 25.94 10.55 -14.76
CA ASP A 290 25.78 11.93 -14.28
C ASP A 290 24.38 12.24 -13.72
N GLU A 291 23.54 11.23 -13.48
CA GLU A 291 22.33 11.45 -12.69
C GLU A 291 22.72 11.82 -11.24
N PRO A 292 22.26 12.95 -10.66
CA PRO A 292 21.96 12.92 -9.24
C PRO A 292 21.00 11.74 -9.04
N SER A 293 21.34 10.81 -8.16
CA SER A 293 20.55 9.61 -7.84
C SER A 293 19.05 9.83 -8.09
N THR A 294 18.49 9.19 -9.12
CA THR A 294 17.05 9.19 -9.44
C THR A 294 16.24 8.27 -8.53
N GLU A 295 16.64 8.17 -7.26
CA GLU A 295 15.67 7.88 -6.22
C GLU A 295 14.87 9.17 -6.02
N SER A 296 13.55 9.13 -6.18
CA SER A 296 12.70 10.18 -5.62
C SER A 296 12.86 10.08 -4.11
N GLY A 297 13.86 10.77 -3.55
CA GLY A 297 14.04 10.78 -2.11
C GLY A 297 12.78 11.29 -1.41
N ALA A 298 12.64 10.98 -0.14
CA ALA A 298 11.53 11.46 0.68
C ALA A 298 11.36 12.99 0.53
N THR A 299 10.11 13.45 0.44
CA THR A 299 9.76 14.86 0.23
C THR A 299 10.55 15.76 1.20
N PRO A 300 11.28 16.78 0.72
CA PRO A 300 12.03 17.67 1.61
C PRO A 300 11.13 18.36 2.65
N GLY A 301 11.63 18.53 3.87
CA GLY A 301 10.84 19.10 4.97
C GLY A 301 10.37 20.55 4.74
N ASP A 302 11.05 21.31 3.90
CA ASP A 302 10.69 22.69 3.51
C ASP A 302 9.60 22.76 2.43
N GLU A 303 9.26 21.63 1.80
CA GLU A 303 8.09 21.50 0.91
C GLU A 303 6.81 21.15 1.67
N LEU A 304 6.90 20.85 2.97
CA LEU A 304 5.77 20.49 3.82
C LEU A 304 5.14 21.73 4.47
N SER A 305 3.81 21.73 4.54
CA SER A 305 3.04 22.77 5.21
C SER A 305 2.90 22.46 6.70
N SER A 306 3.03 23.47 7.56
CA SER A 306 2.73 23.40 8.99
C SER A 306 2.37 24.77 9.57
N PRO A 307 1.79 24.84 10.77
CA PRO A 307 1.56 26.11 11.47
C PRO A 307 2.83 26.95 11.63
N VAL A 308 2.63 28.26 11.71
CA VAL A 308 3.73 29.22 11.89
C VAL A 308 4.51 28.91 13.18
N GLY A 309 5.84 28.85 13.05
CA GLY A 309 6.76 28.64 14.17
C GLY A 309 7.24 27.20 14.31
N PHE A 310 6.76 26.27 13.49
CA PHE A 310 7.32 24.93 13.37
C PHE A 310 8.36 24.86 12.25
N ARG A 311 9.39 24.03 12.45
CA ARG A 311 10.37 23.64 11.44
C ARG A 311 10.31 22.13 11.27
N ILE A 312 10.34 21.67 10.04
CA ILE A 312 10.32 20.24 9.70
C ILE A 312 11.65 19.90 9.02
N ASP A 313 12.40 18.99 9.63
CA ASP A 313 13.67 18.49 9.09
C ASP A 313 13.41 17.08 8.51
N CYS A 314 13.62 16.86 7.20
CA CYS A 314 13.72 15.51 6.63
C CYS A 314 15.09 14.96 6.99
N LEU A 315 15.13 14.02 7.94
CA LEU A 315 16.37 13.49 8.50
C LEU A 315 16.96 12.36 7.66
N TYR A 316 16.10 11.56 7.04
CA TYR A 316 16.52 10.40 6.27
C TYR A 316 15.53 10.10 5.15
N SER A 317 16.05 9.88 3.94
CA SER A 317 15.32 9.24 2.86
C SER A 317 15.71 7.77 2.87
N VAL A 318 14.76 6.89 3.18
CA VAL A 318 15.02 5.46 3.35
C VAL A 318 15.34 4.82 1.99
N PRO A 319 16.49 4.15 1.82
CA PRO A 319 16.81 3.49 0.55
C PRO A 319 15.92 2.26 0.35
N ARG A 320 14.88 2.41 -0.49
CA ARG A 320 13.80 1.44 -0.70
C ARG A 320 14.29 0.01 -0.98
N GLU A 321 15.32 -0.12 -1.82
CA GLU A 321 15.84 -1.44 -2.25
C GLU A 321 16.58 -2.21 -1.16
N SER A 322 17.08 -1.52 -0.13
CA SER A 322 17.86 -2.16 0.94
C SER A 322 17.20 -2.10 2.31
N GLN A 323 16.31 -1.15 2.54
CA GLN A 323 15.67 -0.91 3.83
C GLN A 323 14.13 -0.90 3.76
N GLY A 324 13.57 -1.12 2.57
CA GLY A 324 12.14 -1.26 2.35
C GLY A 324 11.35 0.02 2.62
N SER A 325 10.16 -0.15 3.20
CA SER A 325 9.19 0.91 3.43
C SER A 325 8.72 0.87 4.88
N TRP A 326 9.13 1.87 5.66
CA TRP A 326 8.95 1.90 7.10
C TRP A 326 7.51 2.23 7.50
N VAL A 327 6.93 1.38 8.36
CA VAL A 327 5.52 1.45 8.76
C VAL A 327 5.27 1.67 10.25
N CYS A 328 6.27 1.44 11.09
CA CYS A 328 6.17 1.61 12.54
C CYS A 328 7.43 2.25 13.10
N LEU A 329 7.29 3.05 14.16
CA LEU A 329 8.34 3.84 14.79
C LEU A 329 8.16 3.86 16.32
N THR A 330 9.23 3.61 17.07
CA THR A 330 9.27 3.81 18.53
C THR A 330 10.60 4.42 18.96
N ASN A 331 10.70 4.90 20.20
CA ASN A 331 11.96 5.32 20.79
C ASN A 331 12.53 4.25 21.73
N ASP A 332 13.85 4.21 21.90
CA ASP A 332 14.49 3.43 22.96
C ASP A 332 14.84 4.30 24.18
N ASP A 333 15.53 3.72 25.16
CA ASP A 333 15.92 4.35 26.42
C ASP A 333 17.17 5.24 26.31
N GLU A 334 17.91 5.16 25.20
CA GLU A 334 19.06 6.02 24.89
C GLU A 334 18.67 7.26 24.07
N GLY A 335 17.38 7.42 23.74
CA GLY A 335 16.87 8.52 22.92
C GLY A 335 17.12 8.32 21.42
N ARG A 336 17.36 7.08 20.99
CA ARG A 336 17.39 6.65 19.59
C ARG A 336 15.98 6.21 19.20
N LEU A 337 15.79 5.97 17.91
CA LEU A 337 14.53 5.46 17.35
C LEU A 337 14.73 4.03 16.84
N ILE A 338 13.66 3.27 16.77
CA ILE A 338 13.59 1.97 16.11
C ILE A 338 12.43 2.02 15.13
N ALA A 339 12.66 1.62 13.89
CA ALA A 339 11.66 1.54 12.84
C ALA A 339 11.56 0.12 12.27
N SER A 340 10.40 -0.24 11.72
CA SER A 340 10.20 -1.51 10.99
C SER A 340 9.90 -1.25 9.53
N ASP A 341 10.56 -1.99 8.63
CA ASP A 341 10.06 -2.21 7.27
C ASP A 341 8.78 -3.05 7.30
N GLN A 342 7.82 -2.75 6.42
CA GLN A 342 6.56 -3.48 6.29
C GLN A 342 6.75 -4.96 5.99
N TYR A 343 7.75 -5.31 5.18
CA TYR A 343 8.00 -6.69 4.71
C TYR A 343 9.40 -7.19 5.08
N GLY A 344 10.12 -6.46 5.93
CA GLY A 344 11.53 -6.71 6.21
C GLY A 344 11.88 -6.54 7.68
N GLY A 345 13.15 -6.25 7.94
CA GLY A 345 13.73 -6.19 9.28
C GLY A 345 13.48 -4.88 10.02
N LEU A 346 14.08 -4.81 11.21
CA LEU A 346 14.04 -3.64 12.09
C LEU A 346 15.32 -2.81 11.97
N TYR A 347 15.21 -1.51 12.12
CA TYR A 347 16.31 -0.56 12.00
C TYR A 347 16.39 0.33 13.24
N ARG A 348 17.59 0.48 13.81
CA ARG A 348 17.89 1.45 14.85
C ARG A 348 18.44 2.73 14.22
N ILE A 349 17.95 3.87 14.69
CA ILE A 349 18.26 5.19 14.14
C ILE A 349 18.74 6.12 15.25
N THR A 350 19.95 6.67 15.11
CA THR A 350 20.47 7.71 16.00
C THR A 350 20.30 9.09 15.35
N PRO A 351 19.28 9.88 15.73
CA PRO A 351 19.08 11.21 15.16
C PRO A 351 20.20 12.19 15.58
N PRO A 352 20.58 13.15 14.72
CA PRO A 352 21.52 14.19 15.11
C PRO A 352 20.90 15.12 16.16
N PRO A 353 21.69 15.83 16.99
CA PRO A 353 21.16 16.81 17.94
C PRO A 353 20.23 17.84 17.28
N THR A 354 19.23 18.31 18.02
CA THR A 354 18.25 19.28 17.52
C THR A 354 18.95 20.55 17.00
N GLY A 355 18.68 20.92 15.74
CA GLY A 355 19.29 22.09 15.09
C GLY A 355 20.60 21.82 14.36
N GLU A 356 21.13 20.60 14.42
CA GLU A 356 22.23 20.16 13.57
C GLU A 356 21.69 19.29 12.42
N LEU A 357 22.14 19.59 11.19
CA LEU A 357 21.97 18.74 10.01
C LEU A 357 23.25 17.93 9.82
N ALA A 358 23.50 17.00 10.74
CA ALA A 358 24.58 16.01 10.61
C ALA A 358 24.03 14.71 9.98
N PRO A 359 24.88 13.87 9.36
CA PRO A 359 24.45 12.58 8.86
C PRO A 359 23.84 11.75 9.99
N ILE A 360 22.63 11.25 9.76
CA ILE A 360 21.97 10.30 10.65
C ILE A 360 22.67 8.94 10.57
N ARG A 361 22.73 8.22 11.68
CA ARG A 361 23.22 6.84 11.71
C ARG A 361 22.02 5.89 11.73
N VAL A 362 21.94 5.00 10.75
CA VAL A 362 20.91 3.97 10.62
C VAL A 362 21.61 2.62 10.59
N GLU A 363 21.13 1.68 11.39
CA GLU A 363 21.72 0.36 11.60
C GLU A 363 20.62 -0.68 11.58
N GLU A 364 20.78 -1.74 10.78
CA GLU A 364 19.87 -2.89 10.83
C GLU A 364 20.08 -3.63 12.16
N LEU A 365 18.99 -3.98 12.84
CA LEU A 365 19.03 -4.83 14.03
C LEU A 365 19.20 -6.27 13.58
N GLU A 366 20.23 -6.96 14.10
CA GLU A 366 20.53 -8.36 13.79
C GLU A 366 19.53 -9.33 14.47
N VAL A 367 18.24 -9.23 14.13
CA VAL A 367 17.14 -10.01 14.71
C VAL A 367 16.43 -10.83 13.65
N ALA A 368 16.09 -12.08 13.96
CA ALA A 368 15.33 -12.97 13.07
C ALA A 368 13.82 -12.73 13.21
N LEU A 369 13.40 -11.46 13.09
CA LEU A 369 12.01 -11.03 13.19
C LEU A 369 11.78 -9.82 12.27
N GLY A 370 10.63 -9.76 11.62
CA GLY A 370 10.23 -8.69 10.71
C GLY A 370 8.72 -8.55 10.62
N GLU A 371 8.23 -7.82 9.61
CA GLU A 371 6.78 -7.56 9.41
C GLU A 371 6.11 -6.94 10.66
N ALA A 372 6.85 -6.13 11.41
CA ALA A 372 6.32 -5.49 12.60
C ALA A 372 5.46 -4.27 12.24
N GLN A 373 4.27 -4.22 12.83
CA GLN A 373 3.33 -3.09 12.71
C GLN A 373 3.15 -2.34 14.04
N GLY A 374 3.64 -2.91 15.15
CA GLY A 374 3.70 -2.24 16.45
C GLY A 374 5.03 -2.45 17.14
N LEU A 375 5.60 -1.38 17.69
CA LEU A 375 6.88 -1.39 18.40
C LEU A 375 6.77 -0.60 19.69
N LEU A 376 7.28 -1.16 20.78
CA LEU A 376 7.40 -0.46 22.07
C LEU A 376 8.65 -0.91 22.80
N TYR A 377 9.53 0.04 23.15
CA TYR A 377 10.59 -0.23 24.11
C TYR A 377 10.12 0.05 25.53
N ALA A 378 10.06 -0.98 26.38
CA ALA A 378 9.68 -0.89 27.78
C ALA A 378 10.29 -2.06 28.57
N PHE A 379 10.39 -1.95 29.90
CA PHE A 379 10.85 -3.08 30.74
C PHE A 379 12.19 -3.69 30.29
N GLU A 380 13.14 -2.85 29.87
CA GLU A 380 14.45 -3.27 29.34
C GLU A 380 14.34 -4.25 28.14
N SER A 381 13.25 -4.14 27.39
CA SER A 381 12.90 -5.05 26.29
C SER A 381 12.27 -4.27 25.12
N LEU A 382 12.44 -4.79 23.91
CA LEU A 382 11.68 -4.34 22.75
C LEU A 382 10.49 -5.30 22.54
N TYR A 383 9.27 -4.78 22.65
CA TYR A 383 8.05 -5.51 22.31
C TYR A 383 7.70 -5.24 20.86
N VAL A 384 7.33 -6.31 20.15
CA VAL A 384 7.09 -6.28 18.71
C VAL A 384 5.77 -6.99 18.42
N VAL A 385 4.82 -6.26 17.82
CA VAL A 385 3.59 -6.82 17.26
C VAL A 385 3.84 -7.12 15.79
N VAL A 386 3.86 -8.41 15.46
CA VAL A 386 4.11 -8.92 14.12
C VAL A 386 2.77 -9.17 13.44
N ASN A 387 2.59 -8.56 12.27
CA ASN A 387 1.44 -8.73 11.42
C ASN A 387 1.75 -9.76 10.33
N GLY A 388 1.87 -11.02 10.78
CA GLY A 388 2.44 -12.12 9.99
C GLY A 388 1.65 -12.45 8.73
N SER A 389 2.15 -11.98 7.59
CA SER A 389 1.64 -12.24 6.25
C SER A 389 2.60 -13.09 5.40
N GLY A 390 3.86 -13.23 5.83
CA GLY A 390 4.92 -13.97 5.15
C GLY A 390 5.63 -15.00 6.03
N GLU A 391 6.91 -14.75 6.35
CA GLU A 391 7.80 -15.75 7.00
C GLU A 391 7.56 -15.86 8.52
N TYR A 392 7.03 -14.81 9.14
CA TYR A 392 6.87 -14.71 10.58
C TYR A 392 5.43 -14.96 11.03
N GLU A 393 5.25 -15.71 12.12
CA GLU A 393 3.91 -15.94 12.69
C GLU A 393 3.36 -14.67 13.34
N SER A 394 2.10 -14.36 13.05
CA SER A 394 1.38 -13.23 13.65
C SER A 394 1.29 -13.37 15.18
N GLY A 395 1.62 -12.31 15.92
CA GLY A 395 1.69 -12.36 17.38
C GLY A 395 2.42 -11.21 18.06
N LEU A 396 2.43 -11.26 19.39
CA LEU A 396 3.23 -10.38 20.26
C LEU A 396 4.54 -11.09 20.65
N TYR A 397 5.66 -10.41 20.44
CA TYR A 397 7.01 -10.88 20.74
C TYR A 397 7.72 -9.91 21.69
N ARG A 398 8.68 -10.45 22.44
CA ARG A 398 9.59 -9.72 23.32
C ARG A 398 11.03 -10.03 22.96
N LEU A 399 11.82 -8.99 22.76
CA LEU A 399 13.24 -9.02 22.44
C LEU A 399 14.04 -8.47 23.62
N ARG A 400 15.07 -9.20 24.05
CA ARG A 400 15.94 -8.83 25.18
C ARG A 400 17.42 -8.83 24.79
N ASP A 401 18.13 -7.84 25.32
CA ASP A 401 19.58 -7.80 25.42
C ASP A 401 19.98 -8.45 26.75
N GLU A 402 20.55 -9.66 26.71
CA GLU A 402 20.89 -10.40 27.94
C GLU A 402 22.30 -10.08 28.47
N ASP A 403 23.21 -9.56 27.63
CA ASP A 403 24.61 -9.36 27.99
C ASP A 403 25.06 -7.89 28.02
N GLY A 404 24.15 -6.97 27.68
CA GLY A 404 24.32 -5.52 27.74
C GLY A 404 25.19 -4.97 26.60
N ASP A 405 25.25 -5.66 25.46
CA ASP A 405 26.02 -5.24 24.30
C ASP A 405 25.21 -4.42 23.28
N ASP A 406 23.98 -4.07 23.64
CA ASP A 406 23.01 -3.30 22.85
C ASP A 406 22.49 -4.05 21.61
N ARG A 407 22.48 -5.39 21.65
CA ARG A 407 21.87 -6.27 20.65
C ARG A 407 20.78 -7.13 21.30
N PHE A 408 19.86 -7.67 20.49
CA PHE A 408 18.71 -8.43 20.97
C PHE A 408 18.87 -9.91 20.57
N GLU A 409 19.52 -10.72 21.40
CA GLU A 409 19.79 -12.13 21.11
C GLU A 409 18.59 -13.02 21.45
N HIS A 410 17.79 -12.60 22.42
CA HIS A 410 16.70 -13.40 22.95
C HIS A 410 15.36 -12.92 22.40
N ILE A 411 14.74 -13.76 21.56
CA ILE A 411 13.43 -13.53 20.97
C ILE A 411 12.43 -14.52 21.57
N GLU A 412 11.39 -14.00 22.22
CA GLU A 412 10.34 -14.78 22.86
C GLU A 412 8.97 -14.39 22.31
N LYS A 413 8.20 -15.34 21.80
CA LYS A 413 6.79 -15.10 21.44
C LYS A 413 5.93 -15.21 22.69
N LEU A 414 5.29 -14.11 23.08
CA LEU A 414 4.41 -14.03 24.25
C LEU A 414 2.98 -14.50 23.93
N LYS A 415 2.46 -14.14 22.75
CA LYS A 415 1.09 -14.48 22.33
C LYS A 415 0.99 -14.65 20.82
N SER A 416 0.23 -15.64 20.37
CA SER A 416 -0.13 -15.80 18.95
C SER A 416 -1.42 -15.07 18.63
N PHE A 417 -1.50 -14.50 17.43
CA PHE A 417 -2.72 -13.91 16.87
C PHE A 417 -3.18 -14.66 15.62
N GLU A 418 -4.49 -14.75 15.43
CA GLU A 418 -5.11 -15.31 14.22
C GLU A 418 -5.65 -14.13 13.39
N GLY A 419 -4.89 -13.71 12.40
CA GLY A 419 -5.21 -12.57 11.53
C GLY A 419 -3.96 -11.85 11.06
N ASN A 420 -4.07 -11.22 9.89
CA ASN A 420 -2.98 -10.46 9.26
C ASN A 420 -3.49 -9.46 8.21
N GLY A 421 -2.55 -8.82 7.52
CA GLY A 421 -2.80 -7.90 6.42
C GLY A 421 -3.17 -6.50 6.92
N GLU A 422 -3.78 -5.70 6.06
CA GLU A 422 -4.07 -4.28 6.35
C GLU A 422 -5.00 -4.07 7.57
N HIS A 423 -5.75 -5.08 7.98
CA HIS A 423 -6.68 -5.08 9.13
C HIS A 423 -6.23 -6.09 10.23
N GLY A 424 -4.93 -6.39 10.24
CA GLY A 424 -4.25 -7.29 11.16
C GLY A 424 -4.04 -6.71 12.57
N PRO A 425 -3.15 -7.33 13.37
CA PRO A 425 -2.66 -6.75 14.61
C PRO A 425 -1.65 -5.64 14.33
N HIS A 426 -1.75 -4.53 15.09
CA HIS A 426 -1.03 -3.30 14.80
C HIS A 426 -0.30 -2.75 16.03
N GLY A 427 -0.75 -1.64 16.61
CA GLY A 427 -0.04 -0.88 17.63
C GLY A 427 0.07 -1.55 19.01
N ILE A 428 1.11 -1.13 19.74
CA ILE A 428 1.33 -1.46 21.15
C ILE A 428 1.84 -0.23 21.90
N VAL A 429 1.26 0.04 23.07
CA VAL A 429 1.69 1.14 23.95
C VAL A 429 1.81 0.73 25.40
N LEU A 430 2.60 1.50 26.15
CA LEU A 430 2.71 1.37 27.59
C LEU A 430 1.45 1.95 28.27
N GLY A 431 0.89 1.21 29.22
CA GLY A 431 -0.23 1.66 30.04
C GLY A 431 0.13 2.85 30.95
N PRO A 432 -0.87 3.61 31.42
CA PRO A 432 -0.65 4.84 32.20
C PRO A 432 -0.02 4.60 33.58
N THR A 433 -0.11 3.38 34.10
CA THR A 433 0.53 2.94 35.36
C THR A 433 2.01 2.59 35.18
N GLY A 434 2.46 2.35 33.94
CA GLY A 434 3.83 2.01 33.60
C GLY A 434 4.22 0.54 33.87
N ASP A 435 3.27 -0.33 34.20
CA ASP A 435 3.47 -1.76 34.48
C ASP A 435 2.61 -2.69 33.61
N GLU A 436 1.95 -2.15 32.58
CA GLU A 436 1.02 -2.86 31.71
C GLU A 436 1.26 -2.49 30.24
N LEU A 437 0.93 -3.40 29.32
CA LEU A 437 0.99 -3.24 27.87
C LEU A 437 -0.42 -3.24 27.30
N TYR A 438 -0.67 -2.40 26.28
CA TYR A 438 -1.93 -2.36 25.55
C TYR A 438 -1.68 -2.63 24.07
N VAL A 439 -2.44 -3.56 23.49
CA VAL A 439 -2.31 -4.00 22.09
C VAL A 439 -3.64 -3.82 21.37
N ILE A 440 -3.59 -3.30 20.13
CA ILE A 440 -4.76 -3.12 19.26
C ILE A 440 -4.68 -3.98 18.00
N ALA A 441 -5.83 -4.46 17.53
CA ALA A 441 -5.96 -5.16 16.25
C ALA A 441 -7.26 -4.83 15.52
N GLY A 442 -7.21 -4.89 14.19
CA GLY A 442 -8.35 -4.69 13.30
C GLY A 442 -9.30 -5.90 13.25
N ASN A 443 -10.40 -5.74 12.50
CA ASN A 443 -11.50 -6.69 12.40
C ASN A 443 -11.15 -7.98 11.66
N HIS A 444 -10.00 -8.06 10.96
CA HIS A 444 -9.51 -9.31 10.38
C HIS A 444 -8.64 -10.12 11.35
N THR A 445 -8.51 -9.66 12.59
CA THR A 445 -7.81 -10.39 13.65
C THR A 445 -8.81 -10.91 14.67
N ALA A 446 -8.88 -12.23 14.81
CA ALA A 446 -9.69 -12.87 15.83
C ALA A 446 -9.23 -12.43 17.22
N LEU A 447 -10.20 -12.30 18.13
CA LEU A 447 -9.92 -12.01 19.53
C LEU A 447 -9.08 -13.15 20.13
N PRO A 448 -7.88 -12.88 20.69
CA PRO A 448 -7.10 -13.91 21.37
C PRO A 448 -7.83 -14.43 22.62
N GLU A 449 -7.41 -15.60 23.11
CA GLU A 449 -7.89 -16.09 24.41
C GLU A 449 -7.51 -15.09 25.52
N VAL A 450 -8.51 -14.64 26.30
CA VAL A 450 -8.35 -13.68 27.40
C VAL A 450 -8.72 -14.31 28.74
N ASP A 451 -7.98 -13.96 29.79
CA ASP A 451 -8.25 -14.39 31.17
C ASP A 451 -9.45 -13.67 31.78
N SER A 452 -9.73 -12.47 31.29
CA SER A 452 -10.87 -11.67 31.72
C SER A 452 -11.26 -10.60 30.72
N SER A 453 -12.37 -9.91 30.98
CA SER A 453 -12.91 -8.91 30.07
C SER A 453 -13.54 -7.74 30.83
N HIS A 454 -13.38 -6.54 30.29
CA HIS A 454 -14.18 -5.36 30.61
C HIS A 454 -15.45 -5.28 29.76
N VAL A 455 -15.49 -5.98 28.63
CA VAL A 455 -16.63 -6.03 27.72
C VAL A 455 -17.49 -7.25 28.05
N PRO A 456 -18.82 -7.12 28.21
CA PRO A 456 -19.73 -8.25 28.26
C PRO A 456 -19.59 -9.11 27.00
N MET A 457 -19.14 -10.36 27.15
CA MET A 457 -18.97 -11.31 26.04
C MET A 457 -20.32 -11.89 25.58
N LEU A 458 -21.29 -11.01 25.33
CA LEU A 458 -22.67 -11.32 24.95
C LEU A 458 -22.88 -11.00 23.46
N TRP A 459 -22.00 -11.56 22.62
CA TRP A 459 -21.89 -11.21 21.20
C TRP A 459 -23.14 -11.54 20.39
N GLY A 460 -23.42 -10.69 19.42
CA GLY A 460 -24.48 -10.87 18.43
C GLY A 460 -24.35 -9.83 17.32
N GLU A 461 -24.83 -10.20 16.13
CA GLU A 461 -24.99 -9.23 15.03
C GLU A 461 -26.11 -8.24 15.34
N ASP A 462 -27.13 -8.68 16.09
CA ASP A 462 -28.15 -7.86 16.76
C ASP A 462 -28.69 -6.69 15.94
N ARG A 463 -29.00 -6.90 14.66
CA ARG A 463 -29.70 -5.93 13.83
C ARG A 463 -30.91 -6.62 13.21
N LEU A 464 -32.07 -5.98 13.25
CA LEU A 464 -33.32 -6.58 12.76
C LEU A 464 -33.52 -6.30 11.28
N GLY A 465 -33.89 -7.34 10.53
CA GLY A 465 -34.23 -7.25 9.12
C GLY A 465 -33.14 -7.80 8.20
N PRO A 466 -33.14 -7.43 6.91
CA PRO A 466 -32.21 -7.98 5.93
C PRO A 466 -30.77 -7.51 6.20
N HIS A 467 -29.86 -8.48 6.29
CA HIS A 467 -28.42 -8.27 6.34
C HIS A 467 -27.83 -8.53 4.96
N LEU A 468 -27.25 -7.49 4.36
CA LEU A 468 -26.50 -7.62 3.11
C LEU A 468 -25.03 -7.48 3.46
N ASN A 469 -24.26 -8.51 3.14
CA ASN A 469 -22.81 -8.44 3.09
C ASN A 469 -22.37 -7.41 2.05
N ASP A 470 -21.13 -6.92 2.20
CA ASP A 470 -20.53 -6.05 1.20
C ASP A 470 -20.58 -6.74 -0.18
N PRO A 471 -21.26 -6.16 -1.17
CA PRO A 471 -21.44 -6.79 -2.46
C PRO A 471 -20.15 -6.98 -3.23
N ASN A 472 -19.03 -6.39 -2.78
CA ASN A 472 -17.70 -6.55 -3.35
C ASN A 472 -16.81 -7.56 -2.61
N GLY A 473 -17.29 -8.17 -1.51
CA GLY A 473 -16.60 -9.24 -0.79
C GLY A 473 -15.74 -8.78 0.39
N HIS A 474 -15.72 -7.48 0.76
CA HIS A 474 -14.90 -7.02 1.87
C HIS A 474 -15.46 -7.47 3.23
N ALA A 475 -14.58 -8.01 4.09
CA ALA A 475 -14.89 -8.50 5.44
C ALA A 475 -16.08 -9.49 5.49
N VAL A 476 -16.39 -10.17 4.38
CA VAL A 476 -17.47 -11.16 4.34
C VAL A 476 -17.09 -12.36 5.19
N GLY A 477 -18.01 -12.81 6.03
CA GLY A 477 -17.78 -13.88 6.99
C GLY A 477 -17.24 -13.42 8.36
N VAL A 478 -16.66 -12.22 8.46
CA VAL A 478 -16.23 -11.65 9.74
C VAL A 478 -17.46 -11.27 10.57
N LYS A 479 -17.48 -11.68 11.84
CA LYS A 479 -18.58 -11.45 12.78
C LYS A 479 -18.12 -10.61 13.97
N ALA A 480 -19.10 -10.13 14.74
CA ALA A 480 -18.85 -9.54 16.04
C ALA A 480 -17.93 -10.44 16.91
N PRO A 481 -17.00 -9.84 17.69
CA PRO A 481 -17.00 -8.45 18.09
C PRO A 481 -16.29 -7.47 17.15
N GLY A 482 -15.50 -7.96 16.18
CA GLY A 482 -14.77 -7.18 15.17
C GLY A 482 -13.83 -6.10 15.73
N GLY A 483 -12.52 -6.32 15.61
CA GLY A 483 -11.49 -5.42 16.13
C GLY A 483 -11.49 -5.34 17.66
N TRP A 484 -10.31 -5.17 18.26
CA TRP A 484 -10.20 -5.23 19.72
C TRP A 484 -8.99 -4.47 20.26
N VAL A 485 -9.10 -4.07 21.53
CA VAL A 485 -7.98 -3.63 22.36
C VAL A 485 -7.88 -4.55 23.57
N CYS A 486 -6.69 -5.13 23.79
CA CYS A 486 -6.40 -5.96 24.95
C CYS A 486 -5.29 -5.33 25.80
N ARG A 487 -5.34 -5.58 27.10
CA ARG A 487 -4.28 -5.28 28.06
C ARG A 487 -3.55 -6.56 28.45
N THR A 488 -2.24 -6.50 28.64
CA THR A 488 -1.46 -7.60 29.22
C THR A 488 -0.32 -7.13 30.12
N ASP A 489 0.21 -8.01 30.96
CA ASP A 489 1.39 -7.75 31.77
C ASP A 489 2.68 -7.88 30.94
N PRO A 490 3.85 -7.43 31.44
CA PRO A 490 5.10 -7.43 30.65
C PRO A 490 5.59 -8.81 30.22
N ASP A 491 5.13 -9.86 30.90
CA ASP A 491 5.44 -11.26 30.56
C ASP A 491 4.39 -11.87 29.61
N GLY A 492 3.31 -11.16 29.30
CA GLY A 492 2.25 -11.64 28.40
C GLY A 492 1.42 -12.80 28.97
N GLU A 493 1.46 -13.02 30.30
CA GLU A 493 0.82 -14.14 30.99
C GLU A 493 -0.65 -13.87 31.27
N VAL A 494 -1.05 -12.62 31.49
CA VAL A 494 -2.43 -12.24 31.84
C VAL A 494 -3.00 -11.32 30.78
N TRP A 495 -4.08 -11.72 30.11
CA TRP A 495 -4.75 -10.95 29.06
C TRP A 495 -6.14 -10.50 29.51
N GLU A 496 -6.43 -9.20 29.38
CA GLU A 496 -7.74 -8.63 29.68
C GLU A 496 -8.29 -7.87 28.47
N LEU A 497 -9.49 -8.23 28.01
CA LEU A 497 -10.16 -7.51 26.93
C LEU A 497 -10.66 -6.14 27.42
N VAL A 498 -10.28 -5.06 26.73
CA VAL A 498 -10.62 -3.68 27.12
C VAL A 498 -11.80 -3.14 26.33
N ALA A 499 -11.78 -3.25 25.00
CA ALA A 499 -12.80 -2.68 24.10
C ALA A 499 -12.86 -3.44 22.77
N VAL A 500 -13.97 -3.29 22.05
CA VAL A 500 -14.23 -3.96 20.75
C VAL A 500 -15.06 -3.11 19.78
N GLY A 501 -15.36 -3.64 18.59
CA GLY A 501 -16.28 -3.04 17.63
C GLY A 501 -15.61 -2.03 16.71
N PHE A 502 -14.31 -2.17 16.50
CA PHE A 502 -13.50 -1.38 15.57
C PHE A 502 -13.49 -2.04 14.20
N ARG A 503 -13.21 -1.27 13.14
CA ARG A 503 -12.88 -1.87 11.85
C ARG A 503 -11.38 -2.04 11.74
N ASN A 504 -10.65 -0.93 11.68
CA ASN A 504 -9.23 -0.93 11.35
C ASN A 504 -8.58 0.30 11.96
N ALA A 505 -8.35 0.21 13.26
CA ALA A 505 -7.60 1.17 14.04
C ALA A 505 -6.16 0.66 14.19
N TYR A 506 -5.20 1.43 13.68
CA TYR A 506 -3.79 1.05 13.66
C TYR A 506 -3.10 1.27 15.01
N ASP A 507 -3.43 2.35 15.70
CA ASP A 507 -2.66 2.77 16.87
C ASP A 507 -3.54 3.40 17.97
N ILE A 508 -2.99 3.49 19.18
CA ILE A 508 -3.67 3.93 20.40
C ILE A 508 -2.77 4.85 21.22
N ALA A 509 -3.36 5.85 21.89
CA ALA A 509 -2.59 6.71 22.79
C ALA A 509 -3.36 7.08 24.05
N PHE A 510 -2.63 7.18 25.16
CA PHE A 510 -3.15 7.70 26.43
C PHE A 510 -2.93 9.20 26.54
N ASP A 511 -3.94 9.91 27.03
CA ASP A 511 -3.80 11.31 27.41
C ASP A 511 -3.07 11.46 28.76
N GLN A 512 -2.86 12.71 29.19
CA GLN A 512 -2.21 13.03 30.47
C GLN A 512 -2.97 12.55 31.72
N ASP A 513 -4.27 12.24 31.57
CA ASP A 513 -5.16 11.82 32.65
C ASP A 513 -5.38 10.28 32.63
N GLY A 514 -4.77 9.58 31.66
CA GLY A 514 -4.81 8.13 31.51
C GLY A 514 -6.01 7.61 30.73
N GLU A 515 -6.71 8.46 29.98
CA GLU A 515 -7.82 8.05 29.11
C GLU A 515 -7.28 7.63 27.73
N LEU A 516 -7.84 6.56 27.17
CA LEU A 516 -7.36 5.92 25.95
C LEU A 516 -8.11 6.44 24.72
N PHE A 517 -7.39 6.71 23.64
CA PHE A 517 -7.94 7.16 22.35
C PHE A 517 -7.36 6.35 21.20
N THR A 518 -8.13 6.28 20.10
CA THR A 518 -7.68 5.69 18.83
C THR A 518 -8.27 6.43 17.64
N TYR A 519 -7.75 6.17 16.45
CA TYR A 519 -8.26 6.63 15.17
C TYR A 519 -8.67 5.42 14.31
N ASP A 520 -9.97 5.24 14.09
CA ASP A 520 -10.57 4.08 13.41
C ASP A 520 -11.12 4.49 12.05
N SER A 521 -11.07 3.58 11.06
CA SER A 521 -11.66 3.79 9.73
C SER A 521 -12.97 3.04 9.57
N ASP A 522 -13.69 3.34 8.49
CA ASP A 522 -14.75 2.46 8.00
C ASP A 522 -14.56 2.19 6.50
N MET A 523 -15.47 1.40 5.94
CA MET A 523 -15.48 1.02 4.53
C MET A 523 -15.74 2.20 3.60
N GLU A 524 -14.70 2.72 2.95
CA GLU A 524 -14.80 3.85 2.01
C GLU A 524 -15.65 3.50 0.78
N TRP A 525 -15.81 2.21 0.48
CA TRP A 525 -16.74 1.73 -0.55
C TRP A 525 -18.21 1.96 -0.18
N ASP A 526 -18.53 2.17 1.11
CA ASP A 526 -19.88 2.43 1.57
C ASP A 526 -20.25 3.93 1.60
N VAL A 527 -19.36 4.85 1.23
CA VAL A 527 -19.61 6.30 1.34
C VAL A 527 -20.96 6.69 0.75
N GLY A 528 -21.76 7.48 1.48
CA GLY A 528 -23.11 7.84 1.07
C GLY A 528 -24.19 6.78 1.35
N LEU A 529 -23.82 5.65 1.97
CA LEU A 529 -24.75 4.63 2.46
C LEU A 529 -25.04 4.79 3.97
N PRO A 530 -26.20 4.32 4.47
CA PRO A 530 -26.61 4.51 5.86
C PRO A 530 -25.70 3.86 6.91
N TRP A 531 -25.01 2.81 6.51
CA TRP A 531 -24.09 2.05 7.37
C TRP A 531 -22.64 2.53 7.26
N TYR A 532 -22.32 3.49 6.39
CA TYR A 532 -20.99 4.12 6.39
C TYR A 532 -20.75 4.92 7.67
N ARG A 533 -19.54 4.85 8.20
CA ARG A 533 -19.03 5.71 9.25
C ARG A 533 -17.79 6.43 8.72
N PRO A 534 -17.65 7.74 8.90
CA PRO A 534 -16.39 8.40 8.57
C PRO A 534 -15.24 7.85 9.43
N THR A 535 -14.01 8.08 8.99
CA THR A 535 -12.85 7.94 9.87
C THR A 535 -13.06 8.80 11.11
N ARG A 536 -12.68 8.28 12.28
CA ARG A 536 -13.17 8.82 13.54
C ARG A 536 -12.20 8.61 14.69
N VAL A 537 -12.03 9.65 15.49
CA VAL A 537 -11.37 9.56 16.79
C VAL A 537 -12.36 9.02 17.80
N LEU A 538 -11.96 7.97 18.51
CA LEU A 538 -12.76 7.29 19.52
C LEU A 538 -12.12 7.44 20.90
N HIS A 539 -12.92 7.83 21.89
CA HIS A 539 -12.57 7.68 23.29
C HIS A 539 -12.85 6.24 23.73
N VAL A 540 -11.78 5.46 23.91
CA VAL A 540 -11.81 4.02 24.18
C VAL A 540 -11.96 3.77 25.68
N SER A 541 -13.13 4.05 26.21
CA SER A 541 -13.41 3.73 27.62
C SER A 541 -13.46 2.22 27.85
N PRO A 542 -12.97 1.70 28.98
CA PRO A 542 -13.05 0.25 29.25
C PRO A 542 -14.49 -0.27 29.18
N GLY A 543 -14.66 -1.42 28.53
CA GLY A 543 -15.96 -2.03 28.22
C GLY A 543 -16.63 -1.49 26.96
N ALA A 544 -16.00 -0.56 26.23
CA ALA A 544 -16.56 0.05 25.02
C ALA A 544 -16.80 -0.96 23.89
N GLU A 545 -17.89 -0.71 23.16
CA GLU A 545 -18.18 -1.32 21.86
C GLU A 545 -18.65 -0.25 20.87
N PHE A 546 -18.00 -0.20 19.70
CA PHE A 546 -18.29 0.81 18.67
C PHE A 546 -19.19 0.29 17.54
N GLY A 547 -19.70 -0.94 17.66
CA GLY A 547 -20.82 -1.46 16.86
C GLY A 547 -20.49 -1.85 15.41
N TRP A 548 -19.19 -1.98 15.06
CA TRP A 548 -18.79 -2.47 13.74
C TRP A 548 -19.26 -3.91 13.51
N ARG A 549 -19.99 -4.14 12.40
CA ARG A 549 -20.37 -5.45 11.79
C ARG A 549 -20.13 -5.37 10.29
N THR A 550 -20.17 -6.49 9.57
CA THR A 550 -20.04 -6.50 8.11
C THR A 550 -21.28 -5.94 7.40
N GLY A 551 -21.05 -5.16 6.35
CA GLY A 551 -22.09 -4.62 5.45
C GLY A 551 -23.20 -3.84 6.17
N THR A 552 -24.46 -4.16 5.86
CA THR A 552 -25.63 -3.46 6.45
C THR A 552 -25.88 -3.80 7.92
N GLY A 553 -25.09 -4.71 8.51
CA GLY A 553 -25.22 -5.11 9.91
C GLY A 553 -24.73 -4.07 10.92
N LYS A 554 -23.94 -3.07 10.49
CA LYS A 554 -23.33 -2.07 11.38
C LYS A 554 -24.38 -1.38 12.25
N TRP A 555 -24.11 -1.26 13.54
CA TRP A 555 -25.05 -0.61 14.45
C TRP A 555 -25.12 0.90 14.20
N PRO A 556 -26.32 1.50 14.18
CA PRO A 556 -26.50 2.94 14.25
C PRO A 556 -25.84 3.54 15.50
N VAL A 557 -25.22 4.70 15.33
CA VAL A 557 -24.64 5.48 16.45
C VAL A 557 -25.71 5.94 17.45
N SER A 558 -27.00 5.86 17.13
CA SER A 558 -28.10 6.12 18.07
C SER A 558 -28.36 4.97 19.05
N HIS A 559 -27.84 3.77 18.80
CA HIS A 559 -28.08 2.61 19.66
C HIS A 559 -27.45 2.79 21.04
N PRO A 560 -28.20 2.65 22.15
CA PRO A 560 -27.66 2.78 23.51
C PRO A 560 -26.53 1.79 23.82
N ASP A 561 -26.42 0.68 23.09
CA ASP A 561 -25.38 -0.35 23.17
C ASP A 561 -24.22 -0.19 22.17
N SER A 562 -24.14 0.95 21.48
CA SER A 562 -22.97 1.39 20.70
C SER A 562 -22.47 2.73 21.24
N LEU A 563 -21.16 2.96 21.32
CA LEU A 563 -20.60 4.27 21.69
C LEU A 563 -20.32 5.14 20.45
N PRO A 564 -20.61 6.45 20.50
CA PRO A 564 -20.33 7.38 19.40
C PRO A 564 -18.85 7.76 19.32
N SER A 565 -18.45 8.35 18.19
CA SER A 565 -17.14 9.00 18.04
C SER A 565 -17.02 10.28 18.85
N SER A 566 -15.78 10.66 19.15
CA SER A 566 -15.44 11.97 19.74
C SER A 566 -15.34 13.05 18.66
N VAL A 567 -14.71 12.71 17.52
CA VAL A 567 -14.55 13.59 16.35
C VAL A 567 -14.58 12.74 15.08
N ASP A 568 -15.34 13.17 14.07
CA ASP A 568 -15.34 12.57 12.73
C ASP A 568 -14.45 13.38 11.79
N LEU A 569 -13.58 12.71 11.03
CA LEU A 569 -12.61 13.33 10.10
C LEU A 569 -12.93 13.10 8.61
N GLY A 570 -13.97 12.30 8.30
CA GLY A 570 -14.46 12.13 6.93
C GLY A 570 -13.87 10.91 6.24
N LEU A 571 -13.31 11.11 5.05
CA LEU A 571 -12.53 10.08 4.34
C LEU A 571 -11.10 10.10 4.86
N GLY A 572 -10.44 8.95 4.91
CA GLY A 572 -9.03 8.87 5.30
C GLY A 572 -8.56 7.43 5.49
N SER A 573 -7.29 7.27 5.81
CA SER A 573 -6.70 5.98 6.19
C SER A 573 -5.86 6.15 7.46
N PRO A 574 -6.42 5.82 8.64
CA PRO A 574 -5.77 5.95 9.94
C PRO A 574 -4.49 5.13 10.05
N THR A 575 -3.44 5.75 10.59
CA THR A 575 -2.18 5.10 10.95
C THR A 575 -1.76 5.51 12.38
N GLY A 576 -0.57 6.07 12.58
CA GLY A 576 -0.05 6.44 13.91
C GLY A 576 -0.89 7.46 14.71
N VAL A 577 -0.89 7.30 16.03
CA VAL A 577 -1.67 8.10 16.98
C VAL A 577 -0.79 8.49 18.18
N LEU A 578 -0.65 9.78 18.46
CA LEU A 578 0.27 10.26 19.49
C LEU A 578 -0.20 11.55 20.15
N PHE A 579 -0.16 11.64 21.48
CA PHE A 579 -0.36 12.91 22.18
C PHE A 579 0.90 13.78 22.17
N GLY A 580 0.72 15.09 22.00
CA GLY A 580 1.81 16.08 22.05
C GLY A 580 2.44 16.31 23.43
N THR A 581 2.05 15.55 24.47
CA THR A 581 2.37 15.79 25.88
C THR A 581 3.86 15.73 26.17
N ASN A 582 4.60 14.89 25.44
CA ASN A 582 6.06 14.72 25.57
C ASN A 582 6.86 15.66 24.65
N THR A 583 6.21 16.62 23.99
CA THR A 583 6.87 17.60 23.12
C THR A 583 7.11 18.94 23.83
N ASN A 584 8.04 19.72 23.29
CA ASN A 584 8.28 21.12 23.65
C ASN A 584 7.34 22.09 22.92
N PHE A 585 6.31 21.59 22.25
CA PHE A 585 5.38 22.43 21.48
C PHE A 585 4.60 23.35 22.42
N PRO A 586 4.18 24.55 21.98
CA PRO A 586 3.31 25.40 22.79
C PRO A 586 1.89 24.84 22.85
N GLU A 587 1.08 25.32 23.81
CA GLU A 587 -0.37 25.11 23.72
C GLU A 587 -0.93 25.86 22.49
N PRO A 588 -1.94 25.30 21.79
CA PRO A 588 -2.70 24.09 22.16
C PRO A 588 -2.04 22.75 21.76
N TRP A 589 -1.04 22.74 20.88
CA TRP A 589 -0.44 21.53 20.29
C TRP A 589 0.12 20.53 21.29
N ARG A 590 0.65 20.99 22.43
CA ARG A 590 1.15 20.10 23.50
C ARG A 590 0.06 19.20 24.08
N LYS A 591 -1.21 19.63 24.04
CA LYS A 591 -2.36 18.86 24.55
C LYS A 591 -3.17 18.18 23.45
N ALA A 592 -2.80 18.40 22.19
CA ALA A 592 -3.51 17.82 21.06
C ALA A 592 -3.16 16.34 20.91
N LEU A 593 -4.15 15.58 20.43
CA LEU A 593 -3.95 14.24 19.89
C LEU A 593 -3.60 14.37 18.42
N PHE A 594 -2.42 13.92 18.02
CA PHE A 594 -2.03 13.85 16.62
C PHE A 594 -2.48 12.51 16.04
N VAL A 595 -3.19 12.56 14.91
CA VAL A 595 -3.64 11.36 14.18
C VAL A 595 -3.19 11.45 12.72
N ALA A 596 -2.47 10.43 12.27
CA ALA A 596 -1.93 10.36 10.93
C ALA A 596 -2.96 9.79 9.93
N ASP A 597 -3.07 10.44 8.78
CA ASP A 597 -3.86 9.98 7.64
C ASP A 597 -2.95 9.66 6.46
N TRP A 598 -2.82 8.36 6.17
CA TRP A 598 -2.04 7.83 5.07
C TRP A 598 -2.61 8.21 3.70
N ALA A 599 -3.94 8.25 3.56
CA ALA A 599 -4.58 8.46 2.26
C ALA A 599 -4.46 9.90 1.76
N TYR A 600 -4.56 10.87 2.66
CA TYR A 600 -4.45 12.29 2.30
C TYR A 600 -3.11 12.91 2.66
N GLY A 601 -2.18 12.12 3.19
CA GLY A 601 -0.86 12.58 3.62
C GLY A 601 -0.93 13.77 4.56
N THR A 602 -1.83 13.68 5.54
CA THR A 602 -2.12 14.77 6.48
C THR A 602 -2.03 14.27 7.91
N LEU A 603 -1.24 14.97 8.72
CA LEU A 603 -1.23 14.80 10.16
C LEU A 603 -2.25 15.79 10.74
N HIS A 604 -3.30 15.28 11.38
CA HIS A 604 -4.29 16.12 12.03
C HIS A 604 -3.94 16.32 13.50
N ALA A 605 -4.18 17.53 14.03
CA ALA A 605 -4.22 17.76 15.47
C ALA A 605 -5.67 17.82 15.91
N VAL A 606 -6.01 17.01 16.91
CA VAL A 606 -7.35 16.92 17.49
C VAL A 606 -7.31 17.52 18.89
N HIS A 607 -8.08 18.60 19.06
CA HIS A 607 -8.22 19.32 20.32
C HIS A 607 -9.43 18.77 21.07
N LEU A 608 -9.18 17.94 22.08
CA LEU A 608 -10.20 17.26 22.87
C LEU A 608 -10.73 18.15 23.99
N GLU A 609 -12.04 18.11 24.19
CA GLU A 609 -12.76 18.82 25.26
C GLU A 609 -13.64 17.83 26.02
N GLU A 610 -13.57 17.86 27.36
CA GLU A 610 -14.41 17.01 28.21
C GLU A 610 -15.90 17.31 28.01
N ARG A 611 -16.69 16.25 27.84
CA ARG A 611 -18.15 16.29 27.71
C ARG A 611 -18.78 15.17 28.53
N GLY A 612 -19.12 15.48 29.78
CA GLY A 612 -19.69 14.51 30.70
C GLY A 612 -18.68 13.38 30.98
N ALA A 613 -19.08 12.12 30.82
CA ALA A 613 -18.20 10.97 30.99
C ALA A 613 -17.34 10.64 29.75
N THR A 614 -17.35 11.49 28.71
CA THR A 614 -16.57 11.31 27.48
C THR A 614 -15.87 12.61 27.02
N TYR A 615 -15.36 12.61 25.80
CA TYR A 615 -14.73 13.74 25.14
C TYR A 615 -15.42 14.02 23.79
N GLY A 616 -15.57 15.30 23.47
CA GLY A 616 -15.75 15.78 22.09
C GLY A 616 -14.49 16.53 21.65
N GLY A 617 -14.52 17.17 20.48
CA GLY A 617 -13.41 18.02 20.09
C GLY A 617 -13.53 18.59 18.68
N THR A 618 -12.45 19.21 18.24
CA THR A 618 -12.28 19.70 16.87
C THR A 618 -10.94 19.26 16.31
N ALA A 619 -10.89 18.93 15.03
CA ALA A 619 -9.66 18.59 14.33
C ALA A 619 -9.25 19.70 13.35
N GLU A 620 -7.94 19.92 13.20
CA GLU A 620 -7.37 20.75 12.15
C GLU A 620 -6.14 20.09 11.51
N PRO A 621 -5.87 20.28 10.21
CA PRO A 621 -4.62 19.85 9.61
C PRO A 621 -3.43 20.52 10.30
N PHE A 622 -2.51 19.72 10.84
CA PHE A 622 -1.27 20.19 11.45
C PHE A 622 -0.11 20.14 10.47
N LEU A 623 -0.01 19.09 9.67
CA LEU A 623 1.04 18.98 8.65
C LEU A 623 0.49 18.29 7.41
N SER A 624 0.87 18.76 6.23
CA SER A 624 0.53 18.11 4.96
C SER A 624 1.55 18.42 3.88
N GLY A 625 1.63 17.56 2.86
CA GLY A 625 2.51 17.76 1.71
C GLY A 625 2.33 16.71 0.62
N PRO A 626 3.01 16.86 -0.53
CA PRO A 626 2.96 15.89 -1.61
C PRO A 626 3.72 14.61 -1.22
N ALA A 627 3.23 13.46 -1.70
CA ALA A 627 3.83 12.14 -1.46
C ALA A 627 4.20 11.91 0.03
N LEU A 628 3.23 12.14 0.93
CA LEU A 628 3.43 12.06 2.37
C LEU A 628 2.56 10.97 3.02
N PRO A 629 2.65 9.69 2.61
CA PRO A 629 1.87 8.61 3.21
C PRO A 629 2.34 8.33 4.65
N LEU A 630 1.77 9.06 5.62
CA LEU A 630 2.18 8.99 7.03
C LEU A 630 1.91 7.61 7.61
N THR A 631 2.90 7.02 8.27
CA THR A 631 2.81 5.67 8.83
C THR A 631 2.81 5.64 10.35
N ASP A 632 3.73 6.33 11.01
CA ASP A 632 3.78 6.30 12.47
C ASP A 632 4.40 7.55 13.09
N LEU A 633 4.21 7.74 14.40
CA LEU A 633 4.57 8.92 15.18
C LEU A 633 5.34 8.50 16.46
N ALA A 634 6.38 9.24 16.82
CA ALA A 634 7.08 9.04 18.08
C ALA A 634 7.57 10.36 18.69
N THR A 635 7.94 10.32 19.98
CA THR A 635 8.68 11.40 20.64
C THR A 635 9.99 10.87 21.20
N THR A 636 11.02 11.72 21.27
CA THR A 636 12.25 11.41 22.02
C THR A 636 12.45 12.41 23.14
N GLY A 637 13.47 12.19 23.98
CA GLY A 637 13.79 13.09 25.09
C GLY A 637 14.21 14.52 24.70
N ASP A 638 14.34 14.82 23.41
CA ASP A 638 14.61 16.17 22.89
C ASP A 638 13.36 17.07 22.79
N GLY A 639 12.17 16.50 23.01
CA GLY A 639 10.89 17.20 22.94
C GLY A 639 10.45 17.56 21.51
N ALA A 640 11.01 16.92 20.48
CA ALA A 640 10.49 16.97 19.12
C ALA A 640 9.46 15.85 18.88
N LEU A 641 8.61 16.06 17.86
CA LEU A 641 7.78 14.99 17.31
C LEU A 641 8.50 14.42 16.08
N TYR A 642 8.60 13.09 16.01
CA TYR A 642 9.14 12.36 14.88
C TYR A 642 8.00 11.63 14.17
N PHE A 643 8.11 11.54 12.85
CA PHE A 643 7.16 10.74 12.07
C PHE A 643 7.85 10.06 10.89
N THR A 644 7.27 8.94 10.45
CA THR A 644 7.67 8.25 9.23
C THR A 644 6.62 8.36 8.15
N THR A 645 7.07 8.25 6.89
CA THR A 645 6.20 7.95 5.75
C THR A 645 6.55 6.58 5.18
N GLY A 646 5.63 5.96 4.44
CA GLY A 646 5.87 4.66 3.79
C GLY A 646 4.61 3.82 3.62
N GLY A 647 4.77 2.51 3.75
CA GLY A 647 3.74 1.51 3.52
C GLY A 647 3.51 1.22 2.03
N ARG A 648 3.09 0.00 1.74
CA ARG A 648 2.84 -0.52 0.38
C ARG A 648 4.04 -0.30 -0.56
N ARG A 649 5.26 -0.48 -0.03
CA ARG A 649 6.54 -0.25 -0.73
C ARG A 649 6.74 1.18 -1.25
N ALA A 650 5.96 2.15 -0.79
CA ALA A 650 6.15 3.56 -1.12
C ALA A 650 7.47 4.09 -0.54
N GLN A 651 8.00 5.16 -1.14
CA GLN A 651 9.20 5.83 -0.62
C GLN A 651 8.99 6.27 0.83
N SER A 652 9.88 5.81 1.71
CA SER A 652 9.88 6.18 3.12
C SER A 652 10.81 7.35 3.42
N GLY A 653 10.39 8.19 4.37
CA GLY A 653 11.20 9.24 4.98
C GLY A 653 11.04 9.27 6.48
N LEU A 654 12.09 9.67 7.19
CA LEU A 654 12.05 9.99 8.61
C LEU A 654 12.15 11.50 8.80
N TYR A 655 11.19 12.05 9.52
CA TYR A 655 11.05 13.48 9.73
C TYR A 655 11.07 13.86 11.20
N ARG A 656 11.53 15.09 11.47
CA ARG A 656 11.53 15.69 12.80
C ARG A 656 10.86 17.06 12.78
N VAL A 657 9.87 17.24 13.64
CA VAL A 657 9.11 18.50 13.80
C VAL A 657 9.54 19.20 15.09
N CYS A 658 10.04 20.42 14.95
CA CYS A 658 10.59 21.23 16.05
C CYS A 658 9.83 22.56 16.20
N TRP A 659 9.59 22.97 17.44
CA TRP A 659 9.16 24.35 17.74
C TRP A 659 10.36 25.31 17.72
N THR A 660 10.25 26.42 16.98
CA THR A 660 11.31 27.43 16.84
C THR A 660 11.11 28.67 17.69
N GLY A 661 9.98 28.78 18.39
CA GLY A 661 9.70 29.89 19.29
C GLY A 661 10.39 29.74 20.65
N THR A 662 10.04 30.62 21.58
CA THR A 662 10.54 30.51 22.96
C THR A 662 9.91 29.29 23.62
N VAL A 663 10.75 28.40 24.15
CA VAL A 663 10.31 27.28 24.99
C VAL A 663 10.05 27.84 26.37
N GLU A 664 8.81 27.79 26.85
CA GLU A 664 8.56 28.03 28.27
C GLU A 664 9.27 26.90 29.04
N GLU A 665 10.14 27.22 30.00
CA GLU A 665 10.77 26.24 30.90
C GLU A 665 9.67 25.52 31.69
N VAL A 666 9.18 24.42 31.14
CA VAL A 666 8.31 23.49 31.82
C VAL A 666 9.08 22.17 31.90
N SER A 667 9.35 21.73 33.12
CA SER A 667 10.09 20.51 33.39
C SER A 667 9.36 19.32 32.76
N ILE A 668 10.00 18.67 31.77
CA ILE A 668 9.47 17.55 30.98
C ILE A 668 9.53 16.21 31.75
N ARG A 669 10.15 16.18 32.94
CA ARG A 669 10.23 14.97 33.73
C ARG A 669 9.21 15.00 34.86
N SER A 670 8.41 13.94 34.92
CA SER A 670 7.63 13.52 36.09
C SER A 670 6.25 14.15 36.33
N ALA A 671 5.38 14.25 35.33
CA ALA A 671 3.95 14.44 35.64
C ALA A 671 3.19 13.10 35.78
N VAL A 672 3.54 12.09 34.98
CA VAL A 672 2.84 10.78 34.99
C VAL A 672 3.52 9.79 35.94
N ILE A 673 4.86 9.75 35.98
CA ILE A 673 5.61 8.80 36.83
C ILE A 673 5.68 9.26 38.32
N GLU A 674 5.72 10.57 38.61
CA GLU A 674 5.64 11.06 40.01
C GLU A 674 4.20 11.17 40.53
N ALA A 675 3.22 11.15 39.64
CA ALA A 675 1.82 10.96 40.00
C ALA A 675 1.58 9.49 40.33
N GLY A 676 2.23 8.96 41.37
CA GLY A 676 1.88 7.64 41.91
C GLY A 676 0.38 7.52 42.12
N GLU A 677 -0.16 6.29 42.27
CA GLU A 677 -1.60 6.00 42.31
C GLU A 677 -2.47 7.10 42.93
N GLU A 678 -2.07 7.70 44.07
CA GLU A 678 -2.76 8.82 44.74
C GLU A 678 -3.03 10.09 43.91
N SER A 679 -2.17 10.47 42.95
CA SER A 679 -2.37 11.68 42.14
C SER A 679 -3.26 11.43 40.92
N LEU A 680 -3.14 10.26 40.28
CA LEU A 680 -4.12 9.76 39.30
C LEU A 680 -5.51 9.59 39.96
N LEU A 681 -5.52 9.11 41.23
CA LEU A 681 -6.72 9.02 42.07
C LEU A 681 -7.33 10.37 42.47
N HIS A 682 -6.55 11.45 42.51
CA HIS A 682 -7.04 12.78 42.88
C HIS A 682 -7.59 13.57 41.68
N ARG A 683 -7.18 13.23 40.46
CA ARG A 683 -7.63 13.90 39.22
C ARG A 683 -8.76 13.14 38.51
N GLY A 684 -8.78 11.80 38.57
CA GLY A 684 -9.85 10.97 37.99
C GLY A 684 -11.01 10.68 38.95
N SER A 685 -11.87 11.67 39.25
CA SER A 685 -13.12 11.42 39.96
C SER A 685 -14.13 10.70 39.05
N GLU A 686 -14.64 9.54 39.48
CA GLU A 686 -15.58 8.61 38.79
C GLU A 686 -15.03 7.79 37.59
N LYS A 687 -14.19 8.33 36.69
CA LYS A 687 -13.67 7.56 35.52
C LYS A 687 -12.72 6.41 35.92
N LEU A 688 -11.77 6.66 36.82
CA LEU A 688 -10.85 5.65 37.39
C LEU A 688 -11.54 4.70 38.39
N LEU A 689 -12.72 5.10 38.90
CA LEU A 689 -13.56 4.22 39.73
C LEU A 689 -13.98 2.99 38.92
N PHE A 690 -14.14 3.10 37.59
CA PHE A 690 -14.49 1.98 36.71
C PHE A 690 -13.39 0.90 36.67
N HIS A 691 -12.13 1.33 36.55
CA HIS A 691 -10.96 0.45 36.58
C HIS A 691 -10.87 -0.33 37.91
N ARG A 692 -11.14 0.37 39.03
CA ARG A 692 -11.23 -0.24 40.36
C ARG A 692 -12.48 -1.10 40.56
N VAL A 693 -13.63 -0.72 40.00
CA VAL A 693 -14.85 -1.51 40.19
C VAL A 693 -14.73 -2.84 39.46
N HIS A 694 -14.15 -2.96 38.27
CA HIS A 694 -13.89 -4.28 37.66
C HIS A 694 -13.04 -5.21 38.54
N THR A 695 -12.07 -4.65 39.26
CA THR A 695 -11.28 -5.39 40.26
C THR A 695 -12.11 -5.78 41.49
N LEU A 696 -13.06 -4.91 41.90
CA LEU A 696 -14.02 -5.17 42.97
C LEU A 696 -15.16 -6.10 42.54
N LEU A 697 -15.51 -6.18 41.25
CA LEU A 697 -16.54 -7.08 40.72
C LEU A 697 -16.14 -8.56 40.94
N ARG A 698 -14.85 -8.81 41.16
CA ARG A 698 -14.30 -10.14 41.48
C ARG A 698 -14.30 -10.47 42.98
N ARG A 699 -14.79 -9.58 43.86
CA ARG A 699 -14.80 -9.78 45.33
C ARG A 699 -16.19 -10.16 45.86
N GLU A 700 -16.21 -10.95 46.93
CA GLU A 700 -17.43 -11.24 47.71
C GLU A 700 -18.12 -9.93 48.16
N GLY A 701 -19.45 -9.84 48.03
CA GLY A 701 -20.26 -8.69 48.48
C GLY A 701 -20.81 -7.78 47.38
N ILE A 702 -20.69 -8.18 46.12
CA ILE A 702 -21.18 -7.45 44.95
C ILE A 702 -22.70 -7.18 44.94
N ASP A 703 -23.47 -8.09 45.53
CA ASP A 703 -24.93 -7.97 45.70
C ASP A 703 -25.33 -6.67 46.42
N LEU A 704 -24.44 -6.14 47.27
CA LEU A 704 -24.66 -4.89 48.00
C LEU A 704 -24.65 -3.65 47.08
N TRP A 705 -24.13 -3.78 45.87
CA TRP A 705 -23.95 -2.67 44.92
C TRP A 705 -24.98 -2.68 43.80
N VAL A 706 -25.61 -3.83 43.49
CA VAL A 706 -26.57 -3.99 42.40
C VAL A 706 -27.70 -2.94 42.42
N PRO A 707 -28.41 -2.70 43.54
CA PRO A 707 -29.45 -1.67 43.56
C PRO A 707 -28.90 -0.26 43.27
N GLY A 708 -27.68 0.03 43.71
CA GLY A 708 -27.02 1.31 43.47
C GLY A 708 -26.58 1.49 42.02
N LEU A 709 -26.13 0.43 41.36
CA LEU A 709 -25.77 0.43 39.94
C LEU A 709 -27.01 0.62 39.06
N LEU A 710 -28.08 -0.12 39.33
CA LEU A 710 -29.35 0.02 38.61
C LEU A 710 -29.96 1.41 38.77
N GLN A 711 -29.86 2.02 39.96
CA GLN A 711 -30.31 3.40 40.17
C GLN A 711 -29.49 4.41 39.35
N ARG A 712 -28.20 4.17 39.14
CA ARG A 712 -27.32 5.06 38.36
C ARG A 712 -27.59 5.04 36.86
N LEU A 713 -28.32 4.04 36.35
CA LEU A 713 -28.81 4.02 34.97
C LEU A 713 -29.78 5.18 34.65
N GLU A 714 -30.33 5.86 35.66
CA GLU A 714 -31.21 7.03 35.47
C GLU A 714 -30.43 8.31 35.10
N THR A 715 -29.10 8.26 35.04
CA THR A 715 -28.28 9.42 34.65
C THR A 715 -28.60 9.91 33.24
N GLY A 716 -28.51 11.23 33.04
CA GLY A 716 -28.69 11.87 31.74
C GLY A 716 -27.52 11.63 30.77
N ASP A 717 -26.36 11.22 31.28
CA ASP A 717 -25.16 10.95 30.48
C ASP A 717 -25.19 9.55 29.85
N ARG A 718 -25.10 9.47 28.53
CA ARG A 718 -25.15 8.20 27.79
C ARG A 718 -23.95 7.29 28.07
N TYR A 719 -22.75 7.85 28.20
CA TYR A 719 -21.54 7.07 28.48
C TYR A 719 -21.58 6.50 29.89
N GLU A 720 -22.10 7.26 30.86
CA GLU A 720 -22.34 6.72 32.20
C GLU A 720 -23.38 5.60 32.18
N ARG A 721 -24.53 5.78 31.50
CA ARG A 721 -25.54 4.70 31.36
C ARG A 721 -24.94 3.45 30.75
N TYR A 722 -24.20 3.60 29.64
CA TYR A 722 -23.51 2.51 28.98
C TYR A 722 -22.57 1.77 29.95
N ARG A 723 -21.70 2.50 30.66
CA ARG A 723 -20.74 1.95 31.63
C ARG A 723 -21.44 1.19 32.74
N TYR A 724 -22.46 1.76 33.37
CA TYR A 724 -23.19 1.08 34.44
C TYR A 724 -23.93 -0.16 33.91
N ARG A 725 -24.49 -0.10 32.71
CA ARG A 725 -25.15 -1.25 32.07
C ARG A 725 -24.16 -2.38 31.81
N THR A 726 -23.02 -2.12 31.20
CA THR A 726 -22.01 -3.15 30.93
C THR A 726 -21.46 -3.77 32.22
N MET A 727 -21.30 -2.98 33.28
CA MET A 727 -20.93 -3.51 34.60
C MET A 727 -21.97 -4.48 35.15
N ILE A 728 -23.27 -4.18 34.99
CA ILE A 728 -24.36 -5.07 35.42
C ILE A 728 -24.37 -6.35 34.56
N GLU A 729 -24.20 -6.23 33.25
CA GLU A 729 -24.14 -7.37 32.32
C GLU A 729 -22.98 -8.33 32.62
N MET A 730 -21.89 -7.84 33.23
CA MET A 730 -20.76 -8.65 33.68
C MET A 730 -21.01 -9.42 34.99
N LEU A 731 -22.09 -9.13 35.71
CA LEU A 731 -22.46 -9.83 36.95
C LEU A 731 -23.21 -11.14 36.64
N PRO A 732 -23.06 -12.17 37.49
CA PRO A 732 -23.92 -13.34 37.41
C PRO A 732 -25.40 -12.95 37.43
N LEU A 733 -26.14 -13.40 36.42
CA LEU A 733 -27.52 -12.97 36.15
C LEU A 733 -28.46 -13.15 37.34
N ASP A 734 -28.28 -14.20 38.15
CA ASP A 734 -29.08 -14.48 39.34
C ASP A 734 -28.96 -13.42 40.44
N ARG A 735 -27.94 -12.54 40.37
CA ARG A 735 -27.69 -11.48 41.36
C ARG A 735 -28.42 -10.17 41.10
N TRP A 736 -28.95 -9.98 39.89
CA TRP A 736 -29.54 -8.71 39.49
C TRP A 736 -30.81 -8.84 38.66
N ARG A 737 -31.17 -10.05 38.20
CA ARG A 737 -32.38 -10.28 37.41
C ARG A 737 -33.62 -9.77 38.13
N GLU A 738 -33.85 -10.13 39.40
CA GLU A 738 -35.05 -9.72 40.14
C GLU A 738 -35.07 -8.19 40.36
N GLU A 739 -33.94 -7.59 40.74
CA GLU A 739 -33.86 -6.14 40.91
C GLU A 739 -34.10 -5.39 39.60
N ALA A 740 -33.55 -5.83 38.46
CA ALA A 740 -33.78 -5.21 37.15
C ALA A 740 -35.26 -5.29 36.70
N GLN A 741 -35.98 -6.30 37.18
CA GLN A 741 -37.42 -6.44 36.91
C GLN A 741 -38.29 -5.52 37.79
N ALA A 742 -37.73 -4.85 38.80
CA ALA A 742 -38.44 -3.91 39.65
C ALA A 742 -38.81 -2.60 38.94
N GLU A 743 -39.73 -1.85 39.56
CA GLU A 743 -40.15 -0.54 39.11
C GLU A 743 -39.03 0.50 39.31
N MET A 744 -38.71 1.25 38.26
CA MET A 744 -37.62 2.23 38.22
C MET A 744 -38.03 3.48 37.41
N GLY A 745 -37.14 4.47 37.35
CA GLY A 745 -37.29 5.61 36.43
C GLY A 745 -37.25 5.20 34.95
N PRO A 746 -37.58 6.12 34.02
CA PRO A 746 -37.62 5.83 32.58
C PRO A 746 -36.31 5.26 32.04
N TRP A 747 -35.18 5.95 32.23
CA TRP A 747 -33.89 5.51 31.68
C TRP A 747 -33.39 4.23 32.35
N ALA A 748 -33.51 4.12 33.67
CA ALA A 748 -33.14 2.91 34.37
C ALA A 748 -33.98 1.70 33.92
N SER A 749 -35.28 1.89 33.65
CA SER A 749 -36.13 0.83 33.11
C SER A 749 -35.73 0.40 31.71
N ILE A 750 -35.37 1.34 30.83
CA ILE A 750 -34.95 1.05 29.45
C ILE A 750 -33.62 0.30 29.45
N GLU A 751 -32.59 0.82 30.13
CA GLU A 751 -31.26 0.22 30.17
C GLU A 751 -31.23 -1.12 30.93
N ALA A 752 -32.01 -1.28 32.00
CA ALA A 752 -32.13 -2.57 32.68
C ALA A 752 -32.84 -3.61 31.80
N SER A 753 -33.84 -3.19 31.01
CA SER A 753 -34.49 -4.06 30.02
C SER A 753 -33.54 -4.45 28.89
N LEU A 754 -32.68 -3.52 28.45
CA LEU A 754 -31.61 -3.75 27.48
C LEU A 754 -30.58 -4.75 28.01
N ALA A 755 -30.14 -4.59 29.25
CA ALA A 755 -29.23 -5.54 29.89
C ALA A 755 -29.87 -6.94 30.00
N LEU A 756 -31.13 -7.02 30.44
CA LEU A 756 -31.86 -8.29 30.57
C LEU A 756 -31.97 -9.01 29.23
N VAL A 757 -32.41 -8.35 28.17
CA VAL A 757 -32.57 -9.00 26.85
C VAL A 757 -31.24 -9.47 26.26
N ARG A 758 -30.13 -8.82 26.63
CA ARG A 758 -28.78 -9.22 26.22
C ARG A 758 -28.25 -10.41 27.03
N ALA A 759 -28.43 -10.38 28.35
CA ALA A 759 -27.80 -11.34 29.27
C ALA A 759 -28.67 -12.59 29.57
N ASP A 760 -29.98 -12.52 29.36
CA ASP A 760 -30.93 -13.55 29.75
C ASP A 760 -31.62 -14.21 28.53
N PRO A 761 -31.09 -15.32 28.02
CA PRO A 761 -31.71 -16.05 26.91
C PRO A 761 -33.07 -16.68 27.28
N GLU A 762 -33.36 -16.84 28.57
CA GLU A 762 -34.61 -17.42 29.09
C GLU A 762 -35.63 -16.33 29.48
N LEU A 763 -35.34 -15.06 29.19
CA LEU A 763 -36.22 -13.95 29.53
C LEU A 763 -37.58 -14.12 28.85
N SER A 764 -38.67 -14.01 29.62
CA SER A 764 -40.00 -14.09 29.03
C SER A 764 -40.24 -12.88 28.11
N PRO A 765 -40.43 -13.09 26.78
CA PRO A 765 -40.74 -11.98 25.89
C PRO A 765 -42.08 -11.34 26.22
N ARG A 766 -43.05 -12.12 26.74
CA ARG A 766 -44.33 -11.61 27.22
C ARG A 766 -44.15 -10.62 28.36
N TRP A 767 -43.39 -10.98 29.39
CA TRP A 767 -43.12 -10.07 30.50
C TRP A 767 -42.48 -8.76 30.03
N LEU A 768 -41.43 -8.85 29.20
CA LEU A 768 -40.69 -7.68 28.72
C LEU A 768 -41.59 -6.75 27.89
N LEU A 769 -42.32 -7.31 26.93
CA LEU A 769 -43.14 -6.52 26.02
C LEU A 769 -44.42 -6.00 26.69
N GLU A 770 -44.99 -6.71 27.67
CA GLU A 770 -46.06 -6.17 28.53
C GLU A 770 -45.58 -4.99 29.37
N ARG A 771 -44.35 -5.06 29.92
CA ARG A 771 -43.73 -3.93 30.62
C ARG A 771 -43.59 -2.72 29.70
N ILE A 772 -43.00 -2.89 28.51
CA ILE A 772 -42.84 -1.81 27.52
C ILE A 772 -44.20 -1.25 27.08
N ALA A 773 -45.23 -2.10 26.95
CA ALA A 773 -46.59 -1.68 26.63
C ALA A 773 -47.24 -0.79 27.70
N THR A 774 -46.67 -0.68 28.91
CA THR A 774 -47.12 0.29 29.93
C THR A 774 -46.46 1.66 29.81
N TRP A 775 -45.38 1.79 29.01
CA TRP A 775 -44.63 3.03 28.90
C TRP A 775 -45.36 4.09 28.06
N PRO A 776 -45.15 5.39 28.35
CA PRO A 776 -45.83 6.49 27.66
C PRO A 776 -45.09 6.88 26.36
N LEU A 777 -45.00 5.93 25.43
CA LEU A 777 -44.23 6.03 24.17
C LEU A 777 -44.51 7.31 23.37
N GLU A 778 -45.76 7.80 23.40
CA GLU A 778 -46.23 8.97 22.66
C GLU A 778 -45.68 10.30 23.20
N THR A 779 -45.11 10.28 24.42
CA THR A 779 -44.57 11.48 25.11
C THR A 779 -43.08 11.38 25.43
N MET A 780 -42.45 10.25 25.10
CA MET A 780 -41.02 10.03 25.30
C MET A 780 -40.19 11.01 24.46
N SER A 781 -38.97 11.30 24.95
CA SER A 781 -37.98 11.97 24.10
C SER A 781 -37.59 11.05 22.92
N PRO A 782 -37.10 11.62 21.80
CA PRO A 782 -36.61 10.82 20.69
C PRO A 782 -35.54 9.79 21.09
N GLU A 783 -34.65 10.13 22.03
CA GLU A 783 -33.62 9.24 22.57
C GLU A 783 -34.21 8.09 23.40
N GLU A 784 -35.17 8.39 24.29
CA GLU A 784 -35.87 7.38 25.09
C GLU A 784 -36.64 6.41 24.18
N LEU A 785 -37.29 6.94 23.14
CA LEU A 785 -38.03 6.16 22.17
C LEU A 785 -37.11 5.29 21.33
N LEU A 786 -35.98 5.81 20.83
CA LEU A 786 -34.98 5.02 20.09
C LEU A 786 -34.40 3.90 20.96
N ALA A 787 -34.07 4.19 22.21
CA ALA A 787 -33.56 3.17 23.13
C ALA A 787 -34.63 2.12 23.47
N THR A 788 -35.89 2.53 23.60
CA THR A 788 -37.03 1.59 23.77
C THR A 788 -37.22 0.71 22.54
N VAL A 789 -37.18 1.30 21.33
CA VAL A 789 -37.27 0.56 20.07
C VAL A 789 -36.11 -0.42 19.94
N ARG A 790 -34.91 -0.05 20.38
CA ARG A 790 -33.75 -0.94 20.45
C ARG A 790 -33.98 -2.15 21.36
N VAL A 791 -34.60 -1.97 22.53
CA VAL A 791 -34.99 -3.10 23.41
C VAL A 791 -35.98 -4.02 22.73
N ILE A 792 -36.98 -3.47 22.02
CA ILE A 792 -37.94 -4.27 21.24
C ILE A 792 -37.23 -5.02 20.11
N GLU A 793 -36.33 -4.34 19.38
CA GLU A 793 -35.53 -4.93 18.30
C GLU A 793 -34.76 -6.15 18.81
N LEU A 794 -34.02 -6.00 19.91
CA LEU A 794 -33.26 -7.09 20.52
C LEU A 794 -34.15 -8.21 21.04
N ALA A 795 -35.32 -7.89 21.60
CA ALA A 795 -36.28 -8.91 22.02
C ALA A 795 -36.75 -9.75 20.84
N LEU A 796 -37.02 -9.12 19.69
CA LEU A 796 -37.41 -9.79 18.45
C LEU A 796 -36.30 -10.65 17.86
N VAL A 797 -35.03 -10.24 18.02
CA VAL A 797 -33.86 -10.99 17.54
C VAL A 797 -33.51 -12.16 18.47
N ARG A 798 -33.50 -11.94 19.78
CA ARG A 798 -32.91 -12.87 20.76
C ARG A 798 -33.91 -13.77 21.47
N LEU A 799 -35.18 -13.37 21.61
CA LEU A 799 -36.16 -14.11 22.40
C LEU A 799 -37.17 -14.86 21.52
N GLU A 800 -37.24 -16.17 21.71
CA GLU A 800 -38.18 -17.02 20.97
C GLU A 800 -39.64 -16.62 21.24
N GLY A 801 -40.43 -16.44 20.18
CA GLY A 801 -41.85 -16.09 20.28
C GLY A 801 -42.15 -14.59 20.54
N ALA A 802 -41.13 -13.73 20.64
CA ALA A 802 -41.31 -12.30 20.86
C ALA A 802 -42.14 -11.60 19.78
N ALA A 803 -41.99 -12.00 18.52
CA ALA A 803 -42.75 -11.42 17.41
C ALA A 803 -44.27 -11.55 17.59
N GLY A 804 -44.76 -12.72 18.02
CA GLY A 804 -46.19 -12.94 18.25
C GLY A 804 -46.75 -12.14 19.43
N VAL A 805 -45.92 -11.89 20.45
CA VAL A 805 -46.30 -11.05 21.60
C VAL A 805 -46.29 -9.56 21.22
N ALA A 806 -45.26 -9.11 20.49
CA ALA A 806 -45.16 -7.73 20.05
C ALA A 806 -46.30 -7.34 19.10
N ASP A 807 -46.71 -8.27 18.23
CA ASP A 807 -47.92 -8.19 17.41
C ASP A 807 -49.17 -7.90 18.26
N GLU A 808 -49.39 -8.70 19.31
CA GLU A 808 -50.54 -8.63 20.21
C GLU A 808 -50.59 -7.30 21.00
N LEU A 809 -49.43 -6.78 21.43
CA LEU A 809 -49.36 -5.72 22.45
C LEU A 809 -48.92 -4.35 21.90
N LEU A 810 -48.03 -4.33 20.91
CA LEU A 810 -47.27 -3.13 20.55
C LEU A 810 -47.50 -2.68 19.10
N ARG A 811 -47.82 -3.57 18.15
CA ARG A 811 -47.91 -3.21 16.73
C ARG A 811 -48.76 -1.96 16.47
N GLU A 812 -50.01 -1.94 16.94
CA GLU A 812 -50.91 -0.79 16.71
C GLU A 812 -50.39 0.51 17.35
N ARG A 813 -49.80 0.41 18.55
CA ARG A 813 -49.22 1.56 19.24
C ARG A 813 -48.01 2.12 18.50
N LEU A 814 -47.09 1.25 18.09
CA LEU A 814 -45.90 1.63 17.32
C LEU A 814 -46.28 2.24 15.96
N SER A 815 -47.27 1.67 15.27
CA SER A 815 -47.80 2.22 14.02
C SER A 815 -48.40 3.61 14.22
N GLY A 816 -49.06 3.85 15.36
CA GLY A 816 -49.61 5.16 15.72
C GLY A 816 -48.58 6.27 15.96
N LEU A 817 -47.30 5.92 16.09
CA LEU A 817 -46.19 6.87 16.22
C LEU A 817 -45.66 7.37 14.86
N LEU A 818 -46.05 6.74 13.75
CA LEU A 818 -45.63 7.13 12.40
C LEU A 818 -46.61 8.12 11.74
N PRO A 819 -46.11 9.14 11.01
CA PRO A 819 -44.72 9.57 10.95
C PRO A 819 -44.33 10.34 12.24
N ALA A 820 -43.20 9.97 12.82
CA ALA A 820 -42.55 10.71 13.89
C ALA A 820 -41.89 11.99 13.35
N HIS A 821 -41.65 12.94 14.26
CA HIS A 821 -41.01 14.22 13.90
C HIS A 821 -39.55 14.04 13.45
N GLU A 822 -38.82 13.08 14.01
CA GLU A 822 -37.43 12.82 13.67
C GLU A 822 -37.27 11.61 12.75
N ASP A 823 -36.52 11.78 11.67
CA ASP A 823 -36.26 10.75 10.67
C ASP A 823 -35.64 9.47 11.25
N ARG A 824 -34.66 9.60 12.15
CA ARG A 824 -34.04 8.45 12.82
C ARG A 824 -35.06 7.58 13.57
N VAL A 825 -36.11 8.19 14.15
CA VAL A 825 -37.18 7.45 14.82
C VAL A 825 -38.06 6.74 13.78
N ASN A 826 -38.39 7.42 12.67
CA ASN A 826 -39.14 6.82 11.57
C ASN A 826 -38.46 5.55 11.04
N ARG A 827 -37.14 5.60 10.78
CA ARG A 827 -36.39 4.47 10.24
C ARG A 827 -36.42 3.25 11.15
N GLU A 828 -36.19 3.43 12.46
CA GLU A 828 -36.23 2.32 13.43
C GLU A 828 -37.65 1.78 13.67
N LEU A 829 -38.68 2.65 13.69
CA LEU A 829 -40.07 2.21 13.79
C LEU A 829 -40.50 1.41 12.55
N VAL A 830 -40.17 1.90 11.35
CA VAL A 830 -40.46 1.18 10.10
C VAL A 830 -39.74 -0.17 10.08
N ARG A 831 -38.49 -0.27 10.55
CA ARG A 831 -37.76 -1.54 10.66
C ARG A 831 -38.51 -2.56 11.52
N VAL A 832 -38.89 -2.19 12.74
CA VAL A 832 -39.63 -3.08 13.64
C VAL A 832 -41.01 -3.44 13.09
N LEU A 833 -41.76 -2.47 12.57
CA LEU A 833 -43.11 -2.71 12.07
C LEU A 833 -43.13 -3.51 10.75
N ALA A 834 -42.14 -3.31 9.89
CA ALA A 834 -41.96 -4.11 8.68
C ALA A 834 -41.61 -5.56 9.02
N PHE A 835 -40.73 -5.78 10.01
CA PHE A 835 -40.45 -7.12 10.54
C PHE A 835 -41.71 -7.78 11.11
N LEU A 836 -42.49 -7.03 11.90
CA LEU A 836 -43.78 -7.47 12.44
C LEU A 836 -44.90 -7.57 11.38
N GLN A 837 -44.63 -7.32 10.09
CA GLN A 837 -45.63 -7.41 9.03
C GLN A 837 -46.87 -6.54 9.27
N ALA A 838 -46.69 -5.30 9.72
CA ALA A 838 -47.79 -4.35 9.88
C ALA A 838 -48.23 -3.79 8.51
N PRO A 839 -49.48 -4.02 8.04
CA PRO A 839 -49.88 -3.70 6.68
C PRO A 839 -49.90 -2.19 6.37
N GLU A 840 -50.14 -1.34 7.36
CA GLU A 840 -50.10 0.12 7.21
C GLU A 840 -48.72 0.68 6.83
N VAL A 841 -47.64 -0.08 7.11
CA VAL A 841 -46.26 0.29 6.78
C VAL A 841 -46.04 0.36 5.28
N ALA A 842 -46.75 -0.42 4.47
CA ALA A 842 -46.62 -0.35 3.02
C ALA A 842 -46.95 1.06 2.49
N ARG A 843 -47.99 1.70 3.05
CA ARG A 843 -48.36 3.07 2.68
C ARG A 843 -47.45 4.09 3.36
N LEU A 844 -47.33 4.03 4.69
CA LEU A 844 -46.58 5.02 5.47
C LEU A 844 -45.08 5.01 5.13
N GLY A 845 -44.51 3.83 4.95
CA GLY A 845 -43.11 3.66 4.59
C GLY A 845 -42.78 4.16 3.19
N VAL A 846 -43.65 3.94 2.20
CA VAL A 846 -43.46 4.52 0.85
C VAL A 846 -43.59 6.05 0.88
N GLU A 847 -44.54 6.60 1.65
CA GLU A 847 -44.65 8.05 1.86
C GLU A 847 -43.38 8.62 2.53
N LEU A 848 -42.81 7.92 3.52
CA LEU A 848 -41.54 8.30 4.15
C LEU A 848 -40.34 8.16 3.21
N LEU A 849 -40.30 7.11 2.38
CA LEU A 849 -39.26 6.90 1.37
C LEU A 849 -39.21 8.04 0.34
N GLU A 850 -40.36 8.42 -0.22
CA GLU A 850 -40.46 9.50 -1.21
C GLU A 850 -40.19 10.89 -0.63
N SER A 851 -40.38 11.06 0.68
CA SER A 851 -40.18 12.31 1.41
C SER A 851 -38.91 12.34 2.24
N ALA A 852 -38.03 11.33 2.06
CA ALA A 852 -36.85 11.14 2.87
C ALA A 852 -35.94 12.39 2.84
N PRO A 853 -35.44 12.86 4.00
CA PRO A 853 -34.67 14.10 4.07
C PRO A 853 -33.24 13.96 3.52
N SER A 854 -32.77 12.74 3.31
CA SER A 854 -31.43 12.40 2.81
C SER A 854 -31.47 11.13 1.99
N GLN A 855 -30.44 10.90 1.16
CA GLN A 855 -30.32 9.65 0.41
C GLN A 855 -30.11 8.46 1.35
N GLU A 856 -29.35 8.62 2.44
CA GLU A 856 -29.13 7.58 3.44
C GLU A 856 -30.45 7.18 4.08
N SER A 857 -31.30 8.16 4.42
CA SER A 857 -32.64 7.88 4.93
C SER A 857 -33.47 7.10 3.91
N ALA A 858 -33.43 7.48 2.63
CA ALA A 858 -34.17 6.82 1.56
C ALA A 858 -33.67 5.38 1.33
N ILE A 859 -32.36 5.15 1.28
CA ILE A 859 -31.75 3.83 1.09
C ILE A 859 -32.08 2.90 2.25
N GLU A 860 -31.98 3.38 3.49
CA GLU A 860 -32.34 2.57 4.65
C GLU A 860 -33.82 2.19 4.64
N LEU A 861 -34.71 3.16 4.35
CA LEU A 861 -36.15 2.90 4.20
C LEU A 861 -36.44 1.89 3.07
N ALA A 862 -35.76 2.03 1.94
CA ALA A 862 -35.87 1.08 0.84
C ALA A 862 -35.41 -0.32 1.25
N LEU A 863 -34.31 -0.47 2.00
CA LEU A 863 -33.86 -1.75 2.52
C LEU A 863 -34.85 -2.34 3.54
N VAL A 864 -35.33 -1.57 4.52
CA VAL A 864 -36.23 -2.12 5.54
C VAL A 864 -37.61 -2.45 4.99
N LEU A 865 -38.08 -1.76 3.96
CA LEU A 865 -39.35 -2.08 3.30
C LEU A 865 -39.29 -3.39 2.51
N SER A 866 -38.10 -3.80 2.06
CA SER A 866 -37.92 -5.03 1.29
C SER A 866 -38.24 -6.31 2.08
N GLN A 867 -38.44 -6.20 3.40
CA GLN A 867 -38.84 -7.33 4.25
C GLN A 867 -40.37 -7.46 4.42
N LEU A 868 -41.13 -6.42 4.07
CA LEU A 868 -42.57 -6.37 4.26
C LEU A 868 -43.28 -7.16 3.14
N LYS A 869 -44.16 -8.09 3.50
CA LYS A 869 -44.89 -8.95 2.55
C LYS A 869 -46.40 -8.65 2.48
N VAL A 870 -46.88 -7.72 3.30
CA VAL A 870 -48.32 -7.43 3.46
C VAL A 870 -48.60 -5.94 3.32
N GLY A 871 -49.86 -5.59 3.07
CA GLY A 871 -50.28 -4.19 2.92
C GLY A 871 -50.04 -3.59 1.52
N TRP A 872 -49.33 -4.30 0.65
CA TRP A 872 -49.05 -3.87 -0.72
C TRP A 872 -50.31 -3.86 -1.60
N THR A 873 -50.53 -2.73 -2.28
CA THR A 873 -51.42 -2.61 -3.43
C THR A 873 -50.59 -2.51 -4.71
N GLU A 874 -51.19 -2.73 -5.88
CA GLU A 874 -50.50 -2.55 -7.17
C GLU A 874 -49.91 -1.14 -7.31
N GLU A 875 -50.63 -0.12 -6.83
CA GLU A 875 -50.17 1.28 -6.81
C GLU A 875 -48.96 1.49 -5.88
N LEU A 876 -49.00 0.97 -4.65
CA LEU A 876 -47.91 1.12 -3.70
C LEU A 876 -46.66 0.36 -4.12
N GLY A 877 -46.83 -0.87 -4.65
CA GLY A 877 -45.73 -1.66 -5.19
C GLY A 877 -45.07 -0.98 -6.40
N ALA A 878 -45.87 -0.37 -7.29
CA ALA A 878 -45.36 0.38 -8.43
C ALA A 878 -44.58 1.63 -8.00
N ARG A 879 -45.05 2.36 -6.97
CA ARG A 879 -44.32 3.52 -6.42
C ARG A 879 -43.00 3.12 -5.78
N TYR A 880 -43.00 2.06 -4.96
CA TYR A 880 -41.79 1.57 -4.31
C TYR A 880 -40.74 1.07 -5.32
N LEU A 881 -41.15 0.26 -6.31
CA LEU A 881 -40.25 -0.18 -7.37
C LEU A 881 -39.83 0.97 -8.30
N GLY A 882 -40.73 1.93 -8.53
CA GLY A 882 -40.46 3.14 -9.32
C GLY A 882 -39.37 4.00 -8.70
N TRP A 883 -39.31 4.10 -7.36
CA TRP A 883 -38.26 4.83 -6.66
C TRP A 883 -36.86 4.37 -7.07
N PHE A 884 -36.61 3.06 -7.23
CA PHE A 884 -35.29 2.55 -7.66
C PHE A 884 -34.89 3.02 -9.07
N VAL A 885 -35.87 3.18 -9.97
CA VAL A 885 -35.64 3.59 -11.37
C VAL A 885 -35.53 5.11 -11.48
N GLU A 886 -36.30 5.84 -10.69
CA GLU A 886 -36.36 7.30 -10.75
C GLU A 886 -35.27 7.94 -9.90
N ASP A 887 -35.23 7.64 -8.60
CA ASP A 887 -34.35 8.30 -7.64
C ASP A 887 -33.16 7.42 -7.25
N GLY A 888 -33.37 6.12 -7.06
CA GLY A 888 -32.32 5.14 -6.75
C GLY A 888 -31.22 5.09 -7.80
N ALA A 889 -31.58 5.21 -9.09
CA ALA A 889 -30.63 5.26 -10.20
C ALA A 889 -29.77 6.54 -10.23
N LYS A 890 -30.14 7.58 -9.47
CA LYS A 890 -29.40 8.84 -9.35
C LYS A 890 -28.54 8.91 -8.08
N ILE A 891 -28.56 7.88 -7.23
CA ILE A 891 -27.81 7.88 -5.98
C ILE A 891 -26.32 7.79 -6.30
N GLU A 892 -25.56 8.74 -5.76
CA GLU A 892 -24.10 8.77 -5.83
C GLU A 892 -23.51 8.28 -4.50
N GLY A 893 -22.37 7.59 -4.55
CA GLY A 893 -21.70 7.09 -3.37
C GLY A 893 -20.43 6.29 -3.65
N GLY A 894 -19.89 5.66 -2.61
CA GLY A 894 -18.74 4.77 -2.65
C GLY A 894 -18.99 3.56 -3.56
N HIS A 895 -17.93 2.79 -3.83
CA HIS A 895 -17.93 1.62 -4.71
C HIS A 895 -19.16 0.71 -4.56
N SER A 896 -19.53 0.35 -3.34
CA SER A 896 -20.58 -0.65 -3.10
C SER A 896 -21.99 -0.11 -3.33
N THR A 897 -22.17 1.21 -3.49
CA THR A 897 -23.48 1.88 -3.52
C THR A 897 -24.43 1.30 -4.56
N ALA A 898 -24.06 1.32 -5.84
CA ALA A 898 -24.93 0.84 -6.92
C ALA A 898 -25.29 -0.65 -6.75
N LEU A 899 -24.33 -1.46 -6.29
CA LEU A 899 -24.52 -2.88 -6.05
C LEU A 899 -25.47 -3.13 -4.87
N TYR A 900 -25.40 -2.34 -3.81
CA TYR A 900 -26.38 -2.41 -2.72
C TYR A 900 -27.76 -2.00 -3.20
N ILE A 901 -27.91 -0.93 -3.98
CA ILE A 901 -29.20 -0.52 -4.54
C ILE A 901 -29.79 -1.65 -5.40
N ALA A 902 -28.97 -2.31 -6.23
CA ALA A 902 -29.40 -3.47 -7.02
C ALA A 902 -29.84 -4.65 -6.14
N LYS A 903 -29.05 -5.02 -5.11
CA LYS A 903 -29.42 -6.08 -4.16
C LYS A 903 -30.70 -5.75 -3.37
N ILE A 904 -30.88 -4.49 -2.97
CA ILE A 904 -32.10 -4.03 -2.29
C ILE A 904 -33.31 -4.13 -3.24
N ARG A 905 -33.16 -3.72 -4.50
CA ARG A 905 -34.20 -3.84 -5.53
C ARG A 905 -34.60 -5.30 -5.74
N GLU A 906 -33.66 -6.23 -5.76
CA GLU A 906 -33.91 -7.67 -5.85
C GLU A 906 -34.71 -8.19 -4.62
N LEU A 907 -34.30 -7.80 -3.41
CA LEU A 907 -35.06 -8.15 -2.20
C LEU A 907 -36.48 -7.57 -2.23
N ALA A 908 -36.61 -6.30 -2.61
CA ALA A 908 -37.90 -5.61 -2.73
C ALA A 908 -38.81 -6.37 -3.70
N HIS A 909 -38.24 -6.79 -4.82
CA HIS A 909 -38.94 -7.57 -5.82
C HIS A 909 -39.47 -8.90 -5.30
N GLY A 910 -38.62 -9.67 -4.64
CA GLY A 910 -38.98 -10.95 -4.02
C GLY A 910 -40.09 -10.79 -2.97
N SER A 911 -40.13 -9.66 -2.26
CA SER A 911 -41.17 -9.37 -1.26
C SER A 911 -42.55 -9.05 -1.86
N LEU A 912 -42.57 -8.43 -3.05
CA LEU A 912 -43.79 -8.01 -3.76
C LEU A 912 -44.37 -9.11 -4.65
N GLY A 913 -43.53 -10.05 -5.12
CA GLY A 913 -43.96 -11.15 -6.01
C GLY A 913 -44.33 -10.72 -7.44
N VAL A 914 -43.74 -9.62 -7.94
CA VAL A 914 -43.91 -9.13 -9.33
C VAL A 914 -42.76 -9.72 -10.20
N ALA A 915 -42.59 -9.35 -11.49
CA ALA A 915 -41.40 -9.69 -12.31
C ALA A 915 -40.54 -8.42 -12.61
N LEU A 916 -39.21 -8.50 -12.52
CA LEU A 916 -38.32 -7.33 -12.67
C LEU A 916 -38.45 -6.77 -14.10
N PRO A 917 -38.56 -5.45 -14.29
CA PRO A 917 -38.27 -4.85 -15.57
C PRO A 917 -36.81 -5.16 -15.92
N THR A 918 -36.57 -5.77 -17.07
CA THR A 918 -35.22 -5.97 -17.61
C THR A 918 -34.65 -4.60 -17.97
N ASP A 919 -33.60 -4.19 -17.26
CA ASP A 919 -32.78 -3.06 -17.67
C ASP A 919 -31.99 -3.50 -18.92
N GLU A 920 -32.40 -3.02 -20.09
CA GLU A 920 -31.55 -3.03 -21.28
C GLU A 920 -30.52 -1.91 -21.13
N GLY A 921 -29.50 -2.15 -20.29
CA GLY A 921 -28.27 -1.38 -20.30
C GLY A 921 -27.39 -1.88 -21.45
N GLU A 922 -27.11 -1.04 -22.43
CA GLU A 922 -26.15 -1.35 -23.49
C GLU A 922 -24.75 -1.56 -22.88
N GLU A 923 -24.34 -2.82 -22.71
CA GLU A 923 -22.94 -3.17 -22.49
C GLU A 923 -22.15 -2.81 -23.75
N GLN A 924 -21.30 -1.80 -23.62
CA GLN A 924 -20.37 -1.43 -24.66
C GLN A 924 -19.11 -2.28 -24.50
N GLU A 925 -18.98 -3.33 -25.32
CA GLU A 925 -17.76 -4.11 -25.42
C GLU A 925 -16.57 -3.21 -25.79
N PRO A 926 -15.44 -3.23 -25.06
CA PRO A 926 -14.25 -2.53 -25.49
C PRO A 926 -13.70 -3.20 -26.75
N ALA A 927 -13.45 -2.38 -27.78
CA ALA A 927 -12.87 -2.85 -29.03
C ALA A 927 -11.41 -3.32 -28.83
N PRO A 928 -10.96 -4.38 -29.50
CA PRO A 928 -9.57 -4.80 -29.43
C PRO A 928 -8.70 -3.79 -30.17
N VAL A 929 -7.85 -3.06 -29.44
CA VAL A 929 -6.83 -2.20 -30.02
C VAL A 929 -5.61 -3.06 -30.38
N LEU A 930 -5.49 -3.39 -31.67
CA LEU A 930 -4.25 -3.90 -32.25
C LEU A 930 -3.46 -2.71 -32.82
N VAL A 931 -2.55 -2.12 -32.04
CA VAL A 931 -1.56 -1.14 -32.53
C VAL A 931 -0.22 -1.34 -31.81
N ALA A 932 0.86 -0.98 -32.51
CA ALA A 932 2.27 -1.26 -32.20
C ALA A 932 2.69 -1.06 -30.73
N LYS A 933 3.37 -2.06 -30.17
CA LYS A 933 3.97 -2.02 -28.83
C LYS A 933 5.02 -0.92 -28.72
N HIS A 934 4.69 0.16 -28.01
CA HIS A 934 5.70 0.94 -27.29
C HIS A 934 5.92 0.28 -25.92
N ASP A 935 7.19 0.11 -25.54
CA ASP A 935 7.59 -0.51 -24.27
C ASP A 935 8.09 0.62 -23.37
N TRP A 936 7.15 1.28 -22.67
CA TRP A 936 7.41 2.48 -21.88
C TRP A 936 8.19 2.15 -20.60
N GLY A 937 9.28 2.87 -20.35
CA GLY A 937 10.03 2.75 -19.09
C GLY A 937 9.65 3.82 -18.06
N VAL A 938 9.59 3.45 -16.77
CA VAL A 938 9.35 4.42 -15.67
C VAL A 938 10.36 5.59 -15.71
N GLY A 939 11.66 5.27 -15.86
CA GLY A 939 12.73 6.28 -15.92
C GLY A 939 12.62 7.23 -17.13
N GLU A 940 12.18 6.72 -18.29
CA GLU A 940 11.92 7.55 -19.48
C GLU A 940 10.85 8.58 -19.23
N LEU A 941 9.68 8.13 -18.78
CA LEU A 941 8.54 9.01 -18.63
C LEU A 941 8.80 10.08 -17.57
N LEU A 942 9.58 9.77 -16.53
CA LEU A 942 10.03 10.77 -15.54
C LEU A 942 11.00 11.80 -16.13
N LEU A 943 12.00 11.38 -16.89
CA LEU A 943 12.93 12.32 -17.54
C LEU A 943 12.21 13.22 -18.56
N ARG A 944 11.28 12.65 -19.33
CA ARG A 944 10.43 13.40 -20.28
C ARG A 944 9.49 14.36 -19.56
N TRP A 945 8.97 13.94 -18.41
CA TRP A 945 8.20 14.79 -17.52
C TRP A 945 9.02 16.00 -17.02
N GLU A 946 10.30 15.84 -16.73
CA GLU A 946 11.14 16.97 -16.30
C GLU A 946 11.57 17.89 -17.45
N ALA A 947 11.74 17.33 -18.65
CA ALA A 947 12.17 18.07 -19.84
C ALA A 947 11.10 19.01 -20.42
N LEU A 948 9.81 18.71 -20.23
CA LEU A 948 8.68 19.51 -20.73
C LEU A 948 8.13 20.45 -19.63
N LYS A 949 7.93 21.73 -19.96
CA LYS A 949 7.33 22.69 -19.01
C LYS A 949 5.88 22.29 -18.69
N ALA A 950 5.51 22.33 -17.41
CA ALA A 950 4.15 22.02 -16.92
C ALA A 950 3.02 22.80 -17.65
N ALA A 951 3.31 23.97 -18.22
CA ALA A 951 2.34 24.81 -18.95
C ALA A 951 1.92 24.27 -20.33
N GLU A 952 2.48 23.14 -20.80
CA GLU A 952 2.17 22.54 -22.10
C GLU A 952 1.35 21.22 -22.00
N ARG A 953 0.93 20.82 -20.78
CA ARG A 953 0.17 19.58 -20.54
C ARG A 953 -1.34 19.79 -20.58
N SER A 954 -2.07 18.81 -21.11
CA SER A 954 -3.52 18.86 -21.28
C SER A 954 -4.23 17.86 -20.36
N LEU A 955 -4.80 18.35 -19.26
CA LEU A 955 -5.63 17.52 -18.37
C LEU A 955 -6.86 16.94 -19.08
N VAL A 956 -7.39 17.64 -20.09
CA VAL A 956 -8.51 17.15 -20.92
C VAL A 956 -8.06 15.94 -21.72
N ARG A 957 -6.90 15.99 -22.36
CA ARG A 957 -6.35 14.84 -23.11
C ARG A 957 -5.99 13.71 -22.14
N GLY A 958 -5.44 14.03 -20.98
CA GLY A 958 -5.16 13.05 -19.92
C GLY A 958 -6.41 12.27 -19.48
N LYS A 959 -7.54 12.95 -19.28
CA LYS A 959 -8.84 12.29 -19.03
C LYS A 959 -9.26 11.38 -20.18
N GLU A 960 -9.11 11.82 -21.44
CA GLU A 960 -9.41 10.98 -22.60
C GLU A 960 -8.54 9.72 -22.64
N ILE A 961 -7.26 9.80 -22.26
CA ILE A 961 -6.37 8.64 -22.19
C ILE A 961 -6.77 7.72 -21.04
N TYR A 962 -7.13 8.27 -19.87
CA TYR A 962 -7.64 7.51 -18.73
C TYR A 962 -8.85 6.64 -19.11
N GLU A 963 -9.76 7.17 -19.93
CA GLU A 963 -10.90 6.44 -20.47
C GLU A 963 -10.49 5.43 -21.56
N LYS A 964 -9.67 5.84 -22.54
CA LYS A 964 -9.24 4.97 -23.66
C LYS A 964 -8.36 3.81 -23.20
N ALA A 965 -7.53 4.02 -22.18
CA ALA A 965 -6.70 3.00 -21.56
C ALA A 965 -7.52 2.05 -20.67
N THR A 966 -8.84 2.26 -20.56
CA THR A 966 -9.76 1.50 -19.71
C THR A 966 -9.41 1.57 -18.22
N CYS A 967 -8.57 2.53 -17.80
CA CYS A 967 -8.30 2.78 -16.39
C CYS A 967 -9.60 3.10 -15.64
N ALA A 968 -10.49 3.87 -16.29
CA ALA A 968 -11.83 4.18 -15.80
C ALA A 968 -12.73 2.95 -15.59
N THR A 969 -12.41 1.78 -16.14
CA THR A 969 -13.18 0.54 -15.90
C THR A 969 -12.92 -0.02 -14.50
N CYS A 970 -11.69 0.14 -13.99
CA CYS A 970 -11.29 -0.43 -12.71
C CYS A 970 -11.09 0.63 -11.62
N HIS A 971 -10.70 1.85 -11.99
CA HIS A 971 -10.34 2.91 -11.06
C HIS A 971 -11.33 4.08 -11.10
N ARG A 972 -11.42 4.77 -9.96
CA ARG A 972 -12.26 5.94 -9.75
C ARG A 972 -11.40 7.19 -9.53
N ILE A 973 -11.87 8.34 -10.02
CA ILE A 973 -11.38 9.68 -9.65
C ILE A 973 -12.59 10.59 -9.42
N GLY A 974 -12.74 11.11 -8.21
CA GLY A 974 -13.95 11.81 -7.78
C GLY A 974 -15.15 10.87 -7.78
N ALA A 975 -16.19 11.21 -8.55
CA ALA A 975 -17.37 10.36 -8.73
C ALA A 975 -17.31 9.48 -10.00
N ASP A 976 -16.31 9.69 -10.87
CA ASP A 976 -16.23 9.06 -12.19
C ASP A 976 -15.34 7.81 -12.17
N GLY A 977 -15.78 6.71 -12.81
CA GLY A 977 -15.02 5.48 -13.03
C GLY A 977 -15.48 4.27 -12.21
N GLY A 978 -14.82 3.14 -12.43
CA GLY A 978 -15.05 1.86 -11.77
C GLY A 978 -14.22 1.72 -10.50
N SER A 979 -14.27 0.56 -9.89
CA SER A 979 -13.82 0.42 -8.48
C SER A 979 -13.34 -0.98 -8.14
N GLN A 980 -13.05 -1.75 -9.18
CA GLN A 980 -12.36 -3.03 -9.09
C GLN A 980 -10.92 -2.90 -8.59
N GLY A 981 -10.31 -1.72 -8.78
CA GLY A 981 -9.01 -1.29 -8.25
C GLY A 981 -9.11 -0.09 -7.29
N PRO A 982 -7.98 0.35 -6.72
CA PRO A 982 -7.90 1.49 -5.79
C PRO A 982 -8.51 2.79 -6.34
N ASP A 983 -9.13 3.58 -5.45
CA ASP A 983 -9.54 4.95 -5.74
C ASP A 983 -8.29 5.83 -5.95
N LEU A 984 -8.22 6.52 -7.10
CA LEU A 984 -7.12 7.38 -7.53
C LEU A 984 -7.38 8.87 -7.25
N THR A 985 -8.47 9.21 -6.57
CA THR A 985 -8.74 10.56 -6.09
C THR A 985 -7.60 11.04 -5.19
N GLY A 986 -7.01 12.19 -5.54
CA GLY A 986 -5.88 12.75 -4.80
C GLY A 986 -4.64 11.85 -4.75
N VAL A 987 -4.46 10.90 -5.68
CA VAL A 987 -3.39 9.88 -5.60
C VAL A 987 -1.97 10.45 -5.43
N ALA A 988 -1.72 11.67 -5.90
CA ALA A 988 -0.45 12.38 -5.74
C ALA A 988 -0.11 12.79 -4.30
N SER A 989 -1.08 12.81 -3.37
CA SER A 989 -0.77 12.99 -1.94
C SER A 989 -0.09 11.76 -1.35
N ARG A 990 -0.36 10.57 -1.92
CA ARG A 990 0.11 9.27 -1.41
C ARG A 990 1.39 8.80 -2.09
N PHE A 991 1.46 8.98 -3.41
CA PHE A 991 2.46 8.35 -4.25
C PHE A 991 3.24 9.38 -5.05
N ALA A 992 4.57 9.19 -5.12
CA ALA A 992 5.38 9.96 -6.04
C ALA A 992 5.04 9.57 -7.49
N LYS A 993 5.40 10.43 -8.44
CA LYS A 993 5.16 10.18 -9.88
C LYS A 993 5.82 8.88 -10.35
N ARG A 994 6.96 8.54 -9.77
CA ARG A 994 7.67 7.29 -9.99
C ARG A 994 6.81 6.10 -9.58
N ASP A 995 6.31 6.11 -8.34
CA ASP A 995 5.47 5.04 -7.79
C ASP A 995 4.19 4.86 -8.62
N LEU A 996 3.58 5.96 -9.08
CA LEU A 996 2.42 5.94 -9.96
C LEU A 996 2.72 5.26 -11.30
N LEU A 997 3.83 5.62 -11.95
CA LEU A 997 4.25 5.02 -13.21
C LEU A 997 4.62 3.55 -13.04
N GLU A 998 5.33 3.21 -11.96
CA GLU A 998 5.68 1.82 -11.62
C GLU A 998 4.43 0.98 -11.38
N ALA A 999 3.43 1.50 -10.65
CA ALA A 999 2.16 0.81 -10.43
C ALA A 999 1.35 0.60 -11.72
N ILE A 1000 1.46 1.50 -12.71
CA ILE A 1000 0.74 1.38 -13.99
C ILE A 1000 1.46 0.45 -14.98
N LEU A 1001 2.80 0.56 -15.06
CA LEU A 1001 3.62 -0.20 -15.99
C LEU A 1001 3.93 -1.61 -15.48
N GLU A 1002 4.07 -1.77 -14.17
CA GLU A 1002 4.42 -3.03 -13.49
C GLU A 1002 3.42 -3.36 -12.35
N PRO A 1003 2.12 -3.50 -12.65
CA PRO A 1003 1.05 -3.61 -11.65
C PRO A 1003 1.15 -4.80 -10.70
N SER A 1004 1.91 -5.85 -11.08
CA SER A 1004 2.12 -7.04 -10.24
C SER A 1004 3.27 -6.90 -9.23
N VAL A 1005 4.05 -5.80 -9.27
CA VAL A 1005 5.12 -5.57 -8.30
C VAL A 1005 4.53 -5.41 -6.90
N THR A 1006 3.52 -4.56 -6.75
CA THR A 1006 2.85 -4.32 -5.47
C THR A 1006 1.34 -4.42 -5.63
N VAL A 1007 0.72 -5.39 -4.96
CA VAL A 1007 -0.74 -5.57 -4.93
C VAL A 1007 -1.21 -5.44 -3.49
N SER A 1008 -2.07 -4.47 -3.19
CA SER A 1008 -2.70 -4.37 -1.86
C SER A 1008 -3.56 -5.60 -1.57
N ASP A 1009 -3.53 -6.10 -0.34
CA ASP A 1009 -4.28 -7.28 0.09
C ASP A 1009 -5.79 -7.12 -0.15
N GLN A 1010 -6.31 -5.88 -0.03
CA GLN A 1010 -7.71 -5.55 -0.31
C GLN A 1010 -8.11 -5.89 -1.76
N TYR A 1011 -7.16 -5.80 -2.69
CA TYR A 1011 -7.40 -5.97 -4.11
C TYR A 1011 -6.82 -7.28 -4.67
N ARG A 1012 -6.12 -8.05 -3.84
CA ARG A 1012 -5.43 -9.28 -4.22
C ARG A 1012 -6.42 -10.42 -4.40
N ASP A 1013 -6.27 -11.17 -5.49
CA ASP A 1013 -7.02 -12.39 -5.70
C ASP A 1013 -6.45 -13.52 -4.82
N ILE A 1014 -7.27 -14.53 -4.54
CA ILE A 1014 -6.84 -15.77 -3.88
C ILE A 1014 -6.88 -16.94 -4.88
N GLU A 1015 -6.04 -17.94 -4.62
CA GLU A 1015 -6.01 -19.21 -5.32
C GLU A 1015 -6.62 -20.28 -4.41
N LEU A 1016 -7.69 -20.94 -4.87
CA LEU A 1016 -8.23 -22.14 -4.26
C LEU A 1016 -7.74 -23.36 -5.05
N TRP A 1017 -6.86 -24.14 -4.43
CA TRP A 1017 -6.36 -25.40 -4.97
C TRP A 1017 -7.32 -26.51 -4.59
N THR A 1018 -7.89 -27.19 -5.59
CA THR A 1018 -8.92 -28.21 -5.37
C THR A 1018 -8.32 -29.62 -5.30
N ASN A 1019 -8.96 -30.51 -4.55
CA ASN A 1019 -8.56 -31.91 -4.34
C ASN A 1019 -8.44 -32.73 -5.65
N ASP A 1020 -9.04 -32.27 -6.74
CA ASP A 1020 -8.93 -32.86 -8.08
C ASP A 1020 -7.75 -32.29 -8.91
N GLY A 1021 -6.93 -31.42 -8.31
CA GLY A 1021 -5.77 -30.77 -8.92
C GLY A 1021 -6.09 -29.53 -9.73
N GLY A 1022 -7.31 -28.99 -9.64
CA GLY A 1022 -7.71 -27.71 -10.21
C GLY A 1022 -7.22 -26.51 -9.39
N VAL A 1023 -7.22 -25.33 -10.00
CA VAL A 1023 -6.97 -24.06 -9.31
C VAL A 1023 -8.03 -23.06 -9.76
N VAL A 1024 -8.75 -22.49 -8.81
CA VAL A 1024 -9.70 -21.39 -9.03
C VAL A 1024 -9.08 -20.10 -8.52
N ILE A 1025 -8.89 -19.13 -9.40
CA ILE A 1025 -8.25 -17.84 -9.08
C ILE A 1025 -9.30 -16.75 -9.20
N GLY A 1026 -9.49 -15.98 -8.14
CA GLY A 1026 -10.45 -14.89 -8.14
C GLY A 1026 -10.56 -14.19 -6.79
N ARG A 1027 -11.51 -13.25 -6.70
CA ARG A 1027 -11.81 -12.55 -5.45
C ARG A 1027 -12.86 -13.34 -4.69
N LEU A 1028 -12.61 -13.63 -3.41
CA LEU A 1028 -13.62 -14.24 -2.55
C LEU A 1028 -14.74 -13.23 -2.30
N GLU A 1029 -15.95 -13.56 -2.75
CA GLU A 1029 -17.15 -12.75 -2.53
C GLU A 1029 -17.85 -13.16 -1.23
N GLU A 1030 -17.93 -14.46 -0.96
CA GLU A 1030 -18.68 -15.00 0.16
C GLU A 1030 -18.17 -16.39 0.54
N GLU A 1031 -18.15 -16.71 1.84
CA GLU A 1031 -18.00 -18.08 2.33
C GLU A 1031 -19.20 -18.40 3.23
N VAL A 1032 -20.02 -19.35 2.81
CA VAL A 1032 -21.26 -19.72 3.52
C VAL A 1032 -21.35 -21.23 3.62
N GLU A 1033 -21.55 -21.73 4.84
CA GLU A 1033 -21.71 -23.16 5.14
C GLU A 1033 -20.57 -24.04 4.61
N GLY A 1034 -19.37 -23.46 4.47
CA GLY A 1034 -18.20 -24.14 3.94
C GLY A 1034 -18.14 -24.19 2.41
N GLU A 1035 -18.91 -23.41 1.67
CA GLU A 1035 -18.73 -23.18 0.22
C GLU A 1035 -18.07 -21.83 -0.03
N PHE A 1036 -17.06 -21.79 -0.91
CA PHE A 1036 -16.38 -20.58 -1.35
C PHE A 1036 -17.02 -20.02 -2.62
N VAL A 1037 -17.52 -18.80 -2.55
CA VAL A 1037 -18.07 -18.07 -3.68
C VAL A 1037 -17.00 -17.12 -4.20
N MET A 1038 -16.50 -17.39 -5.40
CA MET A 1038 -15.41 -16.69 -6.05
C MET A 1038 -15.93 -15.86 -7.22
N ARG A 1039 -15.43 -14.62 -7.38
CA ARG A 1039 -15.52 -13.85 -8.62
C ARG A 1039 -14.25 -14.05 -9.43
N VAL A 1040 -14.39 -14.70 -10.59
CA VAL A 1040 -13.28 -15.11 -11.44
C VAL A 1040 -13.27 -14.35 -12.77
N GLY A 1041 -12.05 -14.10 -13.28
CA GLY A 1041 -11.85 -13.47 -14.58
C GLY A 1041 -12.20 -11.98 -14.63
N VAL A 1042 -12.00 -11.38 -15.81
CA VAL A 1042 -12.22 -9.94 -16.07
C VAL A 1042 -13.72 -9.60 -16.16
N LEU A 1043 -14.56 -10.60 -16.41
CA LEU A 1043 -16.02 -10.48 -16.49
C LEU A 1043 -16.72 -10.70 -15.14
N ASP A 1044 -15.95 -10.87 -14.05
CA ASP A 1044 -16.46 -11.09 -12.69
C ASP A 1044 -17.50 -12.23 -12.61
N GLU A 1045 -17.23 -13.35 -13.30
CA GLU A 1045 -18.10 -14.52 -13.27
C GLU A 1045 -18.11 -15.14 -11.87
N ARG A 1046 -19.30 -15.48 -11.36
CA ARG A 1046 -19.46 -16.11 -10.04
C ARG A 1046 -19.26 -17.63 -10.15
N VAL A 1047 -18.26 -18.16 -9.47
CA VAL A 1047 -17.97 -19.60 -9.35
C VAL A 1047 -18.10 -20.00 -7.89
N VAL A 1048 -18.84 -21.08 -7.62
CA VAL A 1048 -18.94 -21.67 -6.29
C VAL A 1048 -18.05 -22.90 -6.21
N VAL A 1049 -17.18 -22.96 -5.20
CA VAL A 1049 -16.26 -24.06 -4.92
C VAL A 1049 -16.63 -24.66 -3.56
N PRO A 1050 -17.12 -25.91 -3.50
CA PRO A 1050 -17.37 -26.57 -2.22
C PRO A 1050 -16.09 -26.65 -1.40
N GLY A 1051 -16.12 -26.29 -0.12
CA GLY A 1051 -14.92 -26.28 0.72
C GLY A 1051 -14.37 -27.67 1.04
N GLU A 1052 -15.20 -28.71 0.95
CA GLU A 1052 -14.72 -30.10 0.98
C GLU A 1052 -13.86 -30.47 -0.24
N ASP A 1053 -13.95 -29.69 -1.32
CA ASP A 1053 -13.14 -29.85 -2.52
C ASP A 1053 -11.87 -29.00 -2.48
N VAL A 1054 -11.66 -28.14 -1.47
CA VAL A 1054 -10.46 -27.28 -1.35
C VAL A 1054 -9.37 -27.99 -0.54
N GLU A 1055 -8.21 -28.18 -1.16
CA GLU A 1055 -7.00 -28.73 -0.53
C GLU A 1055 -6.18 -27.63 0.14
N GLU A 1056 -6.03 -26.48 -0.51
CA GLU A 1056 -5.18 -25.38 -0.04
C GLU A 1056 -5.65 -24.02 -0.56
N GLN A 1057 -5.55 -22.98 0.27
CA GLN A 1057 -5.82 -21.59 -0.08
C GLN A 1057 -4.54 -20.77 -0.02
N ARG A 1058 -4.26 -19.97 -1.05
CA ARG A 1058 -3.11 -19.06 -1.11
C ARG A 1058 -3.49 -17.70 -1.67
N GLN A 1059 -2.67 -16.68 -1.41
CA GLN A 1059 -2.78 -15.41 -2.11
C GLN A 1059 -2.21 -15.53 -3.54
N HIS A 1060 -2.86 -14.90 -4.51
CA HIS A 1060 -2.39 -14.86 -5.89
C HIS A 1060 -1.29 -13.81 -6.08
N ALA A 1061 -0.22 -14.16 -6.80
CA ALA A 1061 0.97 -13.33 -6.93
C ALA A 1061 0.85 -12.22 -7.99
N LEU A 1062 -0.09 -12.33 -8.94
CA LEU A 1062 -0.24 -11.36 -10.04
C LEU A 1062 -1.39 -10.39 -9.79
N SER A 1063 -1.24 -9.17 -10.29
CA SER A 1063 -2.31 -8.18 -10.26
C SER A 1063 -3.40 -8.50 -11.28
N ARG A 1064 -4.63 -8.15 -10.93
CA ARG A 1064 -5.77 -8.17 -11.87
C ARG A 1064 -5.68 -7.03 -12.90
N MET A 1065 -4.92 -5.97 -12.61
CA MET A 1065 -4.65 -4.89 -13.57
C MET A 1065 -3.73 -5.42 -14.69
N PRO A 1066 -4.14 -5.32 -15.97
CA PRO A 1066 -3.33 -5.81 -17.09
C PRO A 1066 -2.01 -5.04 -17.24
N GLU A 1067 -0.94 -5.73 -17.64
CA GLU A 1067 0.29 -5.09 -18.12
C GLU A 1067 0.11 -4.52 -19.53
N GLY A 1068 0.86 -3.47 -19.85
CA GLY A 1068 0.90 -2.89 -21.20
C GLY A 1068 -0.31 -2.02 -21.58
N LEU A 1069 -1.07 -1.53 -20.60
CA LEU A 1069 -2.22 -0.62 -20.83
C LEU A 1069 -1.82 0.67 -21.55
N LEU A 1070 -0.55 1.08 -21.42
CA LEU A 1070 -0.03 2.31 -22.03
C LEU A 1070 0.62 2.10 -23.40
N ASP A 1071 0.87 0.86 -23.81
CA ASP A 1071 1.50 0.49 -25.10
C ASP A 1071 0.87 1.17 -26.34
N PRO A 1072 -0.46 1.41 -26.39
CA PRO A 1072 -1.10 2.01 -27.57
C PRO A 1072 -0.94 3.53 -27.71
N PHE A 1073 -0.53 4.23 -26.66
CA PHE A 1073 -0.51 5.71 -26.60
C PHE A 1073 0.87 6.27 -26.88
N ASP A 1074 0.96 7.51 -27.36
CA ASP A 1074 2.23 8.21 -27.56
C ASP A 1074 2.77 8.90 -26.28
N GLU A 1075 4.02 9.37 -26.31
CA GLU A 1075 4.69 10.00 -25.16
C GLU A 1075 3.87 11.17 -24.58
N GLY A 1076 3.31 12.02 -25.44
CA GLY A 1076 2.54 13.18 -25.00
C GLY A 1076 1.21 12.79 -24.36
N GLU A 1077 0.57 11.74 -24.87
CA GLU A 1077 -0.64 11.15 -24.32
C GLU A 1077 -0.40 10.52 -22.94
N VAL A 1078 0.69 9.76 -22.77
CA VAL A 1078 1.05 9.15 -21.48
C VAL A 1078 1.41 10.20 -20.42
N LEU A 1079 2.16 11.24 -20.80
CA LEU A 1079 2.50 12.33 -19.87
C LEU A 1079 1.28 13.18 -19.46
N ASP A 1080 0.29 13.32 -20.35
CA ASP A 1080 -0.97 13.99 -20.03
C ASP A 1080 -1.85 13.14 -19.11
N LEU A 1081 -1.86 11.81 -19.29
CA LEU A 1081 -2.49 10.89 -18.33
C LEU A 1081 -1.86 11.07 -16.93
N LEU A 1082 -0.52 11.04 -16.85
CA LEU A 1082 0.17 11.25 -15.58
C LEU A 1082 -0.17 12.62 -14.97
N ALA A 1083 -0.27 13.68 -15.77
CA ALA A 1083 -0.68 15.00 -15.29
C ALA A 1083 -2.11 15.02 -14.75
N TYR A 1084 -3.02 14.33 -15.43
CA TYR A 1084 -4.40 14.18 -14.98
C TYR A 1084 -4.50 13.44 -13.63
N LEU A 1085 -3.71 12.37 -13.44
CA LEU A 1085 -3.64 11.66 -12.16
C LEU A 1085 -3.00 12.51 -11.05
N VAL A 1086 -1.95 13.28 -11.37
CA VAL A 1086 -1.24 14.12 -10.40
C VAL A 1086 -2.10 15.28 -9.91
N GLU A 1087 -2.88 15.91 -10.78
CA GLU A 1087 -3.81 17.00 -10.44
C GLU A 1087 -5.14 16.48 -9.88
N GLY A 1088 -5.23 15.20 -9.47
CA GLY A 1088 -6.43 14.63 -8.86
C GLY A 1088 -7.66 14.62 -9.78
N GLY A 1089 -7.45 14.58 -11.09
CA GLY A 1089 -8.53 14.62 -12.09
C GLY A 1089 -9.07 16.02 -12.41
N GLY A 1090 -8.40 17.09 -11.95
CA GLY A 1090 -8.84 18.48 -12.10
C GLY A 1090 -9.87 18.92 -11.05
N VAL A 1091 -9.90 18.24 -9.90
CA VAL A 1091 -10.79 18.52 -8.75
C VAL A 1091 -10.19 19.60 -7.85
#